data_AF-L1IZM0-F1
#
_entry.id   AF-L1IZM0-F1
#
_cell.length_a   1.000
_cell.length_b   1.000
_cell.length_c   1.000
_cell.angle_alpha   90.00
_cell.angle_beta   90.00
_cell.angle_gamma   90.00
#
_symmetry.space_group_name_H-M   'P 1'
#
loop_
_entity.id
_entity.type
_entity.pdbx_description
1 polymer ?
#
loop_
_entity_poly.entity_id
_entity_poly.type
_entity_poly.pdbx_seq_one_letter_code
_entity_poly.pdbx_strand_id
1 'polypeptide(L)'
;MFTKVPHPKRCLARDSPQLSSFGSYNSSMRFLHYPDGRLVNISLPYASWASARILSEIAYIMLAEVMGYAVDLWDGAGINSGQPINYASGCRDPDDAACKGGDIDNPLIHCTIETWSLGMRRVYDLPAQVQPTLVSVLNYETVNQIFVWKSTVDQGAAKDLALDYYRYYNAKYYDPSGYFDSLEQLLDKVPVDYIERCSDQDTGTYNNFRDTANYITQTGNTQVDCVDDKVWLSPACRLLGNVSRCIPMVTQYEVHVHMQLAFFLNFSIAIVKMRDGSPEFDQKYYEVVRGGNYFFGWYTPDDNLRGLGSKVPVMLRLPDTNQLEHNMRIYKTGLAHVNPRSYCWKKLQTVDRHVSFLATRMNFFDQEMNDLMDASGKTRGSGLSVYEAMWNVACSWVLANPDRWKAWIPAICPAGQAADVTLGKCEQCSPGFFCEGGTNPAFPCPKNCFCPAGSSMPLPCPSPLLTDGQGRSQLQECNHCPPEMVMVNGGCIRLSVLLVSIVIPVLALCLLLLKCWRIVRVWMAAPEEKLLEQSVSDLRKRLSIERKDGFYLTNERLLPWVDRQSVVIIPKESLEAAGRLALFQDDVDDYFLSSFCLGLTTSRKVQERRDEAREQYEKFCHWLLGICRALLQASPSSSFPSGWSKKGLLRRVSPHAATRKWSTVVSAAEAKATDERYQRHAYFKRKVAILNVWREDPNLFDRLRSLAMELMDESAHDCEERCKQLYEEESMQVLLGLQDMHHGQQQDDEIGGQQPYASEDDGELRSDVARDRQKDMGLLRQDDDDVRAIRIDDGERVNAQFLFQRMRRSGNLHCLDEGVFITQLRARAQLLNLSFHRAVIDVLSLHCSSPFSISSSATLRGSRVILNCDFEEGAGEVQIHLARPKTCSRMAEKLREYAPPNRKSRWPLTANILDPVRLSVVCHGTSQIVQVARWFMEQEGRFGVRVRRVKNRFREEEVEHGYRDLKLYVSYCSEEDVSIIGEIQVQDALLYRQYVQMHRLYKIKRAQSMHFYLHQTSW
;
A
#
# COMPACT_ATOMS: atom_id res chain seq x y z
N MET A 1 30.57 23.99 -8.30
CA MET A 1 30.11 25.05 -9.21
C MET A 1 28.95 24.46 -10.00
N PHE A 2 27.76 25.06 -9.94
CA PHE A 2 26.62 24.52 -10.70
C PHE A 2 26.71 24.97 -12.15
N THR A 3 26.33 24.08 -13.06
CA THR A 3 26.17 24.42 -14.47
C THR A 3 24.72 24.19 -14.87
N LYS A 4 24.16 25.09 -15.67
CA LYS A 4 22.82 24.88 -16.23
C LYS A 4 22.89 23.79 -17.28
N VAL A 5 22.00 22.83 -17.21
CA VAL A 5 21.88 21.76 -18.22
C VAL A 5 21.47 22.39 -19.56
N PRO A 6 22.22 22.13 -20.66
CA PRO A 6 21.84 22.62 -21.97
C PRO A 6 20.70 21.76 -22.55
N HIS A 7 19.64 22.40 -23.03
CA HIS A 7 18.50 21.71 -23.65
C HIS A 7 18.55 21.94 -25.17
N PRO A 8 18.79 20.88 -25.97
CA PRO A 8 19.17 21.04 -27.36
C PRO A 8 18.04 21.54 -28.27
N LYS A 9 16.76 21.19 -27.99
CA LYS A 9 15.54 21.55 -28.75
C LYS A 9 14.28 21.37 -27.90
N ARG A 10 13.11 21.84 -28.37
CA ARG A 10 11.80 21.48 -27.80
C ARG A 10 11.44 20.03 -28.13
N CYS A 11 10.83 19.33 -27.18
CA CYS A 11 10.30 17.98 -27.35
C CYS A 11 8.95 17.97 -28.08
N LEU A 12 8.03 18.83 -27.66
CA LEU A 12 6.68 18.97 -28.21
C LEU A 12 6.66 20.11 -29.23
N ALA A 13 6.25 19.80 -30.47
CA ALA A 13 6.00 20.82 -31.48
C ALA A 13 4.90 21.79 -30.98
N ARG A 14 5.02 23.09 -31.32
CA ARG A 14 4.03 24.13 -30.93
C ARG A 14 2.61 23.75 -31.34
N ASP A 15 2.48 23.10 -32.49
CA ASP A 15 1.19 22.71 -33.08
C ASP A 15 0.84 21.25 -32.77
N SER A 16 1.46 20.63 -31.76
CA SER A 16 1.18 19.25 -31.37
C SER A 16 -0.28 19.11 -30.93
N PRO A 17 -1.06 18.16 -31.49
CA PRO A 17 -2.42 17.85 -31.03
C PRO A 17 -2.50 17.48 -29.55
N GLN A 18 -1.37 17.09 -28.94
CA GLN A 18 -1.31 16.78 -27.51
C GLN A 18 -1.43 18.05 -26.64
N LEU A 19 -1.04 19.23 -27.15
CA LEU A 19 -1.10 20.50 -26.44
C LEU A 19 -2.44 21.22 -26.60
N SER A 20 -3.22 20.93 -27.65
CA SER A 20 -4.48 21.64 -27.93
C SER A 20 -5.53 21.48 -26.82
N SER A 21 -5.44 20.44 -25.99
CA SER A 21 -6.32 20.25 -24.83
C SER A 21 -6.04 21.20 -23.66
N PHE A 22 -4.90 21.91 -23.65
CA PHE A 22 -4.50 22.80 -22.56
C PHE A 22 -4.72 24.30 -22.86
N GLY A 23 -5.53 24.59 -23.88
CA GLY A 23 -5.89 25.95 -24.29
C GLY A 23 -4.86 26.60 -25.23
N SER A 24 -5.30 27.62 -25.97
CA SER A 24 -4.43 28.41 -26.85
C SER A 24 -3.39 29.14 -26.01
N TYR A 25 -2.14 28.69 -26.09
CA TYR A 25 -1.00 29.30 -25.40
C TYR A 25 -0.78 30.72 -25.91
N ASN A 26 -1.21 31.73 -25.15
CA ASN A 26 -0.66 33.07 -25.30
C ASN A 26 0.79 33.04 -24.80
N SER A 27 1.70 33.58 -25.61
CA SER A 27 3.14 33.34 -25.61
C SER A 27 3.96 33.83 -24.41
N SER A 28 3.33 34.26 -23.31
CA SER A 28 4.04 34.76 -22.12
C SER A 28 4.50 33.59 -21.23
N MET A 29 5.81 33.44 -21.09
CA MET A 29 6.45 32.51 -20.15
C MET A 29 6.05 32.84 -18.71
N ARG A 30 5.73 31.83 -17.91
CA ARG A 30 5.32 31.95 -16.50
C ARG A 30 6.54 31.85 -15.57
N PHE A 31 6.44 32.47 -14.40
CA PHE A 31 7.49 32.47 -13.37
C PHE A 31 6.85 32.19 -12.01
N LEU A 32 7.66 31.77 -11.04
CA LEU A 32 7.26 31.76 -9.65
C LEU A 32 7.19 33.19 -9.14
N HIS A 33 6.06 33.56 -8.51
CA HIS A 33 5.85 34.89 -7.94
C HIS A 33 6.13 34.86 -6.44
N TYR A 34 7.32 35.28 -6.06
CA TYR A 34 7.70 35.30 -4.65
C TYR A 34 6.96 36.40 -3.87
N PRO A 35 6.78 36.25 -2.55
CA PRO A 35 6.10 37.26 -1.73
C PRO A 35 6.73 38.65 -1.76
N ASP A 36 8.02 38.74 -2.10
CA ASP A 36 8.78 39.99 -2.26
C ASP A 36 8.64 40.62 -3.67
N GLY A 37 7.83 40.01 -4.55
CA GLY A 37 7.59 40.48 -5.91
C GLY A 37 8.62 40.00 -6.94
N ARG A 38 9.64 39.23 -6.55
CA ARG A 38 10.59 38.65 -7.50
C ARG A 38 9.92 37.59 -8.37
N LEU A 39 10.30 37.58 -9.65
CA LEU A 39 9.98 36.52 -10.60
C LEU A 39 11.16 35.56 -10.65
N VAL A 40 10.91 34.29 -10.33
CA VAL A 40 11.96 33.27 -10.22
C VAL A 40 11.65 32.10 -11.14
N ASN A 41 12.67 31.56 -11.80
CA ASN A 41 12.55 30.32 -12.56
C ASN A 41 12.33 29.14 -11.61
N ILE A 42 11.60 28.12 -12.05
CA ILE A 42 11.54 26.86 -11.30
C ILE A 42 12.90 26.18 -11.42
N SER A 43 13.54 25.89 -10.30
CA SER A 43 14.83 25.20 -10.27
C SER A 43 14.67 23.74 -9.90
N LEU A 44 15.24 22.84 -10.70
CA LEU A 44 15.25 21.40 -10.48
C LEU A 44 16.71 20.88 -10.44
N PRO A 45 17.02 19.84 -9.65
CA PRO A 45 18.34 19.24 -9.63
C PRO A 45 18.49 18.27 -10.81
N TYR A 46 19.66 18.27 -11.41
CA TYR A 46 20.09 17.22 -12.34
C TYR A 46 21.01 16.27 -11.58
N ALA A 47 20.43 15.24 -10.98
CA ALA A 47 21.16 14.34 -10.09
C ALA A 47 22.17 13.46 -10.85
N SER A 48 23.06 12.78 -10.13
CA SER A 48 24.14 11.97 -10.73
C SER A 48 23.67 10.65 -11.37
N TRP A 49 22.54 10.09 -10.95
CA TRP A 49 22.05 8.79 -11.42
C TRP A 49 20.96 8.90 -12.51
N ALA A 50 20.86 7.88 -13.36
CA ALA A 50 20.13 7.95 -14.63
C ALA A 50 18.62 8.15 -14.49
N SER A 51 17.95 7.43 -13.57
CA SER A 51 16.50 7.57 -13.34
C SER A 51 16.13 9.00 -12.95
N ALA A 52 16.84 9.58 -11.98
CA ALA A 52 16.54 10.95 -11.57
C ALA A 52 16.79 11.97 -12.68
N ARG A 53 17.82 11.78 -13.52
CA ARG A 53 18.04 12.66 -14.68
C ARG A 53 16.86 12.61 -15.65
N ILE A 54 16.45 11.40 -16.05
CA ILE A 54 15.32 11.22 -16.96
C ILE A 54 14.04 11.79 -16.36
N LEU A 55 13.77 11.57 -15.07
CA LEU A 55 12.60 12.12 -14.40
C LEU A 55 12.65 13.65 -14.31
N SER A 56 13.81 14.24 -14.04
CA SER A 56 14.01 15.68 -14.08
C SER A 56 13.80 16.27 -15.48
N GLU A 57 14.21 15.57 -16.54
CA GLU A 57 13.94 15.97 -17.92
C GLU A 57 12.46 15.88 -18.28
N ILE A 58 11.76 14.81 -17.85
CA ILE A 58 10.30 14.71 -18.01
C ILE A 58 9.62 15.87 -17.29
N ALA A 59 10.02 16.16 -16.04
CA ALA A 59 9.47 17.28 -15.27
C ALA A 59 9.75 18.63 -15.94
N TYR A 60 10.94 18.82 -16.52
CA TYR A 60 11.26 20.00 -17.32
C TYR A 60 10.34 20.14 -18.53
N ILE A 61 10.14 19.07 -19.32
CA ILE A 61 9.25 19.12 -20.49
C ILE A 61 7.81 19.47 -20.05
N MET A 62 7.33 18.86 -18.96
CA MET A 62 5.99 19.17 -18.43
C MET A 62 5.88 20.62 -17.96
N LEU A 63 6.86 21.12 -17.20
CA LEU A 63 6.83 22.48 -16.67
C LEU A 63 7.04 23.55 -17.76
N ALA A 64 8.04 23.37 -18.62
CA ALA A 64 8.45 24.37 -19.60
C ALA A 64 7.63 24.32 -20.88
N GLU A 65 7.34 23.13 -21.42
CA GLU A 65 6.68 23.00 -22.72
C GLU A 65 5.17 22.83 -22.64
N VAL A 66 4.66 22.17 -21.60
CA VAL A 66 3.22 21.99 -21.38
C VAL A 66 2.64 23.08 -20.49
N MET A 67 3.27 23.36 -19.34
CA MET A 67 2.80 24.36 -18.36
C MET A 67 3.41 25.76 -18.51
N GLY A 68 4.39 25.92 -19.41
CA GLY A 68 4.83 27.22 -19.91
C GLY A 68 5.65 28.03 -18.92
N TYR A 69 6.24 27.38 -17.93
CA TYR A 69 7.10 28.02 -16.94
C TYR A 69 8.53 28.20 -17.46
N ALA A 70 9.22 29.22 -16.95
CA ALA A 70 10.67 29.30 -17.00
C ALA A 70 11.26 28.27 -16.01
N VAL A 71 12.10 27.37 -16.50
CA VAL A 71 12.68 26.27 -15.70
C VAL A 71 14.19 26.24 -15.90
N ASP A 72 14.93 26.10 -14.80
CA ASP A 72 16.37 25.87 -14.77
C ASP A 72 16.67 24.48 -14.18
N LEU A 73 17.39 23.65 -14.93
CA LEU A 73 17.96 22.39 -14.45
C LEU A 73 19.43 22.59 -14.10
N TRP A 74 19.83 22.18 -12.90
CA TRP A 74 21.17 22.43 -12.37
C TRP A 74 21.98 21.14 -12.22
N ASP A 75 23.02 20.99 -13.03
CA ASP A 75 24.03 19.94 -12.86
C ASP A 75 25.06 20.33 -11.78
N GLY A 76 25.56 19.32 -11.08
CA GLY A 76 26.40 19.47 -9.88
C GLY A 76 25.63 19.88 -8.62
N ALA A 77 24.31 20.06 -8.70
CA ALA A 77 23.44 20.37 -7.56
C ALA A 77 23.05 19.12 -6.73
N GLY A 78 23.48 17.93 -7.15
CA GLY A 78 23.23 16.69 -6.42
C GLY A 78 24.15 15.56 -6.87
N ILE A 79 25.26 15.37 -6.16
CA ILE A 79 26.13 14.19 -6.32
C ILE A 79 25.45 12.95 -5.71
N ASN A 80 24.62 13.15 -4.70
CA ASN A 80 23.82 12.12 -4.06
C ASN A 80 22.40 12.65 -3.76
N SER A 81 21.51 11.79 -3.24
CA SER A 81 20.12 12.18 -2.95
C SER A 81 19.93 13.11 -1.75
N GLY A 82 20.95 13.30 -0.89
CA GLY A 82 20.90 14.20 0.26
C GLY A 82 21.11 15.67 -0.09
N GLN A 83 22.01 15.99 -1.00
CA GLN A 83 22.36 17.38 -1.32
C GLN A 83 21.17 18.17 -1.93
N PRO A 84 20.39 17.63 -2.88
CA PRO A 84 19.21 18.31 -3.41
C PRO A 84 18.17 18.65 -2.33
N ILE A 85 18.04 17.81 -1.30
CA ILE A 85 17.15 18.05 -0.16
C ILE A 85 17.60 19.27 0.63
N ASN A 86 18.89 19.37 0.94
CA ASN A 86 19.44 20.53 1.62
C ASN A 86 19.23 21.82 0.80
N TYR A 87 19.40 21.77 -0.51
CA TYR A 87 19.09 22.92 -1.37
C TYR A 87 17.59 23.27 -1.38
N ALA A 88 16.70 22.28 -1.42
CA ALA A 88 15.25 22.49 -1.35
C ALA A 88 14.79 23.07 0.01
N SER A 89 15.56 22.84 1.06
CA SER A 89 15.41 23.44 2.38
C SER A 89 15.97 24.87 2.49
N GLY A 90 16.65 25.35 1.45
CA GLY A 90 17.28 26.66 1.43
C GLY A 90 18.70 26.70 2.01
N CYS A 91 19.33 25.56 2.29
CA CYS A 91 20.71 25.54 2.79
C CYS A 91 21.68 26.01 1.70
N ARG A 92 22.65 26.84 2.06
CA ARG A 92 23.71 27.27 1.12
C ARG A 92 24.78 26.20 0.94
N ASP A 93 25.11 25.50 2.03
CA ASP A 93 26.00 24.35 2.04
C ASP A 93 25.15 23.07 1.88
N PRO A 94 25.34 22.30 0.80
CA PRO A 94 24.61 21.04 0.59
C PRO A 94 24.94 19.96 1.61
N ASP A 95 26.07 20.04 2.30
CA ASP A 95 26.55 19.00 3.20
C ASP A 95 26.24 19.33 4.68
N ASP A 96 25.87 20.57 4.99
CA ASP A 96 25.46 21.01 6.33
C ASP A 96 24.12 20.36 6.74
N ALA A 97 24.21 19.30 7.56
CA ALA A 97 23.06 18.58 8.10
C ALA A 97 22.15 19.47 8.97
N ALA A 98 22.69 20.52 9.58
CA ALA A 98 21.94 21.41 10.46
C ALA A 98 21.39 22.64 9.73
N CYS A 99 21.76 22.85 8.47
CA CYS A 99 21.35 24.00 7.67
C CYS A 99 21.56 25.35 8.39
N LYS A 100 22.72 25.53 9.04
CA LYS A 100 23.02 26.71 9.87
C LYS A 100 23.11 28.00 9.04
N GLY A 101 23.50 27.88 7.77
CA GLY A 101 23.54 28.97 6.80
C GLY A 101 22.63 28.67 5.61
N GLY A 102 21.52 29.40 5.49
CA GLY A 102 20.55 29.19 4.42
C GLY A 102 19.71 30.42 4.10
N ASP A 103 19.13 30.44 2.90
CA ASP A 103 18.08 31.36 2.47
C ASP A 103 16.79 30.55 2.27
N ILE A 104 16.03 30.40 3.36
CA ILE A 104 14.79 29.61 3.40
C ILE A 104 13.71 30.26 2.52
N ASP A 105 13.84 31.55 2.23
CA ASP A 105 12.89 32.29 1.41
C ASP A 105 13.20 32.19 -0.10
N ASN A 106 14.40 31.75 -0.45
CA ASN A 106 14.86 31.62 -1.83
C ASN A 106 15.84 30.45 -1.98
N PRO A 107 15.31 29.21 -1.99
CA PRO A 107 16.13 28.03 -2.13
C PRO A 107 16.74 27.95 -3.53
N LEU A 108 17.93 27.33 -3.65
CA LEU A 108 18.55 27.07 -4.94
C LEU A 108 17.70 26.11 -5.80
N ILE A 109 17.11 25.11 -5.16
CA ILE A 109 16.27 24.07 -5.76
C ILE A 109 14.85 24.20 -5.23
N HIS A 110 13.85 24.11 -6.10
CA HIS A 110 12.45 24.22 -5.69
C HIS A 110 11.79 22.86 -5.47
N CYS A 111 12.12 21.86 -6.28
CA CYS A 111 11.65 20.49 -6.12
C CYS A 111 12.72 19.47 -6.47
N THR A 112 12.73 18.35 -5.76
CA THR A 112 13.44 17.12 -6.09
C THR A 112 12.38 16.10 -6.55
N ILE A 113 12.54 15.56 -7.75
CA ILE A 113 11.54 14.60 -8.29
C ILE A 113 11.82 13.19 -7.78
N GLU A 114 13.09 12.85 -7.57
CA GLU A 114 13.50 11.52 -7.12
C GLU A 114 14.54 11.63 -6.02
N THR A 115 14.21 11.10 -4.85
CA THR A 115 15.06 11.11 -3.65
C THR A 115 15.05 9.72 -3.02
N TRP A 116 16.24 9.19 -2.76
CA TRP A 116 16.48 7.85 -2.23
C TRP A 116 16.70 7.86 -0.70
N SER A 117 17.12 6.73 -0.14
CA SER A 117 17.26 6.51 1.30
C SER A 117 18.11 7.57 2.01
N LEU A 118 19.23 7.99 1.41
CA LEU A 118 20.09 9.02 1.99
C LEU A 118 19.39 10.38 2.07
N GLY A 119 18.69 10.79 1.01
CA GLY A 119 17.91 12.03 1.03
C GLY A 119 16.71 11.99 1.97
N MET A 120 16.04 10.84 2.06
CA MET A 120 14.99 10.60 3.07
C MET A 120 15.52 10.78 4.49
N ARG A 121 16.68 10.17 4.80
CA ARG A 121 17.34 10.35 6.08
C ARG A 121 17.72 11.82 6.32
N ARG A 122 18.22 12.50 5.28
CA ARG A 122 18.61 13.91 5.36
C ARG A 122 17.44 14.82 5.73
N VAL A 123 16.24 14.58 5.20
CA VAL A 123 15.03 15.32 5.60
C VAL A 123 14.81 15.25 7.11
N TYR A 124 15.04 14.08 7.72
CA TYR A 124 14.84 13.88 9.15
C TYR A 124 15.94 14.49 10.02
N ASP A 125 17.15 14.57 9.49
CA ASP A 125 18.27 15.24 10.16
C ASP A 125 18.12 16.76 10.17
N LEU A 126 17.33 17.33 9.25
CA LEU A 126 17.08 18.77 9.15
C LEU A 126 16.13 19.30 10.25
N PRO A 127 16.34 20.54 10.73
CA PRO A 127 15.39 21.19 11.64
C PRO A 127 13.98 21.32 11.04
N ALA A 128 12.95 21.04 11.83
CA ALA A 128 11.54 21.02 11.37
C ALA A 128 11.08 22.30 10.65
N GLN A 129 11.65 23.46 10.99
CA GLN A 129 11.32 24.72 10.34
C GLN A 129 11.77 24.80 8.87
N VAL A 130 12.85 24.10 8.50
CA VAL A 130 13.42 24.09 7.13
C VAL A 130 13.17 22.80 6.36
N GLN A 131 12.57 21.78 6.98
CA GLN A 131 12.25 20.53 6.29
C GLN A 131 11.39 20.80 5.03
N PRO A 132 11.78 20.24 3.87
CA PRO A 132 10.99 20.39 2.66
C PRO A 132 9.72 19.52 2.77
N THR A 133 8.70 19.87 2.01
CA THR A 133 7.43 19.15 2.01
C THR A 133 7.55 17.90 1.14
N LEU A 134 7.21 16.73 1.69
CA LEU A 134 7.00 15.52 0.90
C LEU A 134 5.77 15.71 0.02
N VAL A 135 5.92 15.63 -1.30
CA VAL A 135 4.82 15.86 -2.24
C VAL A 135 4.35 14.59 -2.95
N SER A 136 5.21 13.59 -3.12
CA SER A 136 4.87 12.31 -3.77
C SER A 136 5.77 11.17 -3.31
N VAL A 137 5.25 9.95 -3.39
CA VAL A 137 5.98 8.68 -3.27
C VAL A 137 5.79 7.93 -4.58
N LEU A 138 6.88 7.66 -5.29
CA LEU A 138 6.85 7.03 -6.60
C LEU A 138 6.57 5.52 -6.45
N ASN A 139 5.73 4.96 -7.33
CA ASN A 139 5.27 3.57 -7.27
C ASN A 139 6.23 2.56 -7.94
N TYR A 140 7.52 2.88 -7.98
CA TYR A 140 8.54 1.92 -8.33
C TYR A 140 9.52 1.76 -7.18
N GLU A 141 10.14 0.60 -7.09
CA GLU A 141 11.05 0.26 -6.02
C GLU A 141 12.49 0.57 -6.42
N THR A 142 13.23 1.17 -5.49
CA THR A 142 14.68 1.21 -5.55
C THR A 142 15.25 0.16 -4.63
N VAL A 143 16.31 -0.48 -5.09
CA VAL A 143 17.04 -1.48 -4.34
C VAL A 143 18.51 -1.16 -4.45
N ASN A 144 19.22 -1.19 -3.33
CA ASN A 144 20.68 -1.20 -3.28
C ASN A 144 21.08 -2.53 -2.65
N GLN A 145 21.68 -3.46 -3.42
CA GLN A 145 21.98 -4.81 -2.94
C GLN A 145 23.20 -5.43 -3.62
N ILE A 146 23.46 -6.70 -3.30
CA ILE A 146 24.52 -7.50 -3.91
C ILE A 146 23.96 -8.15 -5.18
N PHE A 147 24.71 -8.05 -6.27
CA PHE A 147 24.36 -8.64 -7.56
C PHE A 147 25.46 -9.60 -8.03
N VAL A 148 25.03 -10.54 -8.87
CA VAL A 148 25.86 -11.52 -9.57
C VAL A 148 25.43 -11.58 -11.03
N TRP A 149 26.35 -11.90 -11.94
CA TRP A 149 25.97 -12.04 -13.35
C TRP A 149 25.10 -13.27 -13.59
N LYS A 150 24.09 -13.15 -14.46
CA LYS A 150 23.23 -14.25 -14.88
C LYS A 150 24.03 -15.43 -15.45
N SER A 151 25.08 -15.16 -16.22
CA SER A 151 25.98 -16.20 -16.73
C SER A 151 26.64 -17.02 -15.62
N THR A 152 26.96 -16.40 -14.48
CA THR A 152 27.49 -17.09 -13.30
C THR A 152 26.39 -17.91 -12.62
N VAL A 153 25.19 -17.33 -12.46
CA VAL A 153 24.02 -18.05 -11.92
C VAL A 153 23.69 -19.29 -12.74
N ASP A 154 23.65 -19.17 -14.07
CA ASP A 154 23.33 -20.26 -14.99
C ASP A 154 24.40 -21.37 -14.94
N GLN A 155 25.70 -21.02 -14.79
CA GLN A 155 26.78 -21.99 -14.59
C GLN A 155 26.65 -22.75 -13.26
N GLY A 156 26.25 -22.07 -12.19
CA GLY A 156 25.95 -22.69 -10.90
C GLY A 156 24.74 -23.62 -10.99
N ALA A 157 23.66 -23.17 -11.63
CA ALA A 157 22.43 -23.94 -11.80
C ALA A 157 22.67 -25.24 -12.59
N ALA A 158 23.56 -25.22 -13.59
CA ALA A 158 23.98 -26.42 -14.33
C ALA A 158 24.67 -27.49 -13.46
N LYS A 159 25.06 -27.14 -12.22
CA LYS A 159 25.67 -28.02 -11.22
C LYS A 159 24.88 -28.03 -9.90
N ASP A 160 23.57 -27.77 -9.97
CA ASP A 160 22.63 -27.78 -8.83
C ASP A 160 22.95 -26.77 -7.71
N LEU A 161 23.61 -25.65 -8.04
CA LEU A 161 23.90 -24.55 -7.12
C LEU A 161 23.13 -23.28 -7.52
N ALA A 162 22.17 -22.87 -6.69
CA ALA A 162 21.43 -21.63 -6.91
C ALA A 162 22.23 -20.42 -6.41
N LEU A 163 23.14 -19.93 -7.25
CA LEU A 163 24.02 -18.78 -6.95
C LEU A 163 23.27 -17.43 -6.91
N ASP A 164 21.97 -17.40 -7.17
CA ASP A 164 21.13 -16.24 -6.88
C ASP A 164 20.51 -16.29 -5.47
N TYR A 165 20.88 -17.27 -4.63
CA TYR A 165 20.33 -17.46 -3.28
C TYR A 165 21.41 -17.55 -2.20
N TYR A 166 21.30 -16.71 -1.18
CA TYR A 166 22.34 -16.50 -0.16
C TYR A 166 22.83 -17.78 0.55
N ARG A 167 21.97 -18.79 0.74
CA ARG A 167 22.34 -20.00 1.50
C ARG A 167 23.43 -20.83 0.82
N TYR A 168 23.57 -20.73 -0.50
CA TYR A 168 24.61 -21.41 -1.27
C TYR A 168 26.00 -20.75 -1.14
N TYR A 169 26.08 -19.65 -0.40
CA TYR A 169 27.34 -18.94 -0.10
C TYR A 169 27.85 -19.20 1.31
N ASN A 170 27.16 -20.02 2.10
CA ASN A 170 27.62 -20.40 3.41
C ASN A 170 28.84 -21.33 3.28
N ALA A 171 30.02 -20.80 3.62
CA ALA A 171 31.31 -21.47 3.44
C ALA A 171 31.45 -22.80 4.21
N LYS A 172 30.56 -23.07 5.17
CA LYS A 172 30.50 -24.34 5.89
C LYS A 172 29.97 -25.49 5.01
N TYR A 173 29.10 -25.17 4.06
CA TYR A 173 28.33 -26.16 3.31
C TYR A 173 28.65 -26.20 1.82
N TYR A 174 29.13 -25.08 1.25
CA TYR A 174 29.34 -24.94 -0.18
C TYR A 174 30.66 -24.21 -0.47
N ASP A 175 31.24 -24.48 -1.64
CA ASP A 175 32.39 -23.74 -2.19
C ASP A 175 32.05 -23.20 -3.58
N PRO A 176 31.48 -21.99 -3.66
CA PRO A 176 31.13 -21.38 -4.94
C PRO A 176 32.31 -20.65 -5.60
N SER A 177 33.53 -20.67 -5.03
CA SER A 177 34.67 -19.89 -5.55
C SER A 177 35.01 -20.20 -7.01
N GLY A 178 34.81 -21.43 -7.47
CA GLY A 178 35.08 -21.85 -8.85
C GLY A 178 34.19 -21.23 -9.93
N TYR A 179 33.18 -20.42 -9.57
CA TYR A 179 32.33 -19.68 -10.52
C TYR A 179 32.67 -18.19 -10.60
N PHE A 180 33.63 -17.74 -9.78
CA PHE A 180 34.07 -16.35 -9.70
C PHE A 180 35.53 -16.24 -10.13
N ASP A 181 35.87 -15.07 -10.64
CA ASP A 181 37.27 -14.70 -10.89
C ASP A 181 38.01 -14.55 -9.54
N SER A 182 39.34 -14.55 -9.52
CA SER A 182 40.13 -14.45 -8.28
C SER A 182 40.21 -13.02 -7.74
N LEU A 183 40.62 -12.87 -6.48
CA LEU A 183 40.86 -11.55 -5.86
C LEU A 183 41.95 -10.77 -6.61
N GLU A 184 43.02 -11.44 -7.04
CA GLU A 184 44.11 -10.84 -7.82
C GLU A 184 43.58 -10.33 -9.16
N GLN A 185 42.73 -11.11 -9.84
CA GLN A 185 42.10 -10.67 -11.09
C GLN A 185 41.19 -9.44 -10.90
N LEU A 186 40.52 -9.31 -9.75
CA LEU A 186 39.77 -8.10 -9.42
C LEU A 186 40.73 -6.92 -9.20
N LEU A 187 41.76 -7.09 -8.38
CA LEU A 187 42.73 -6.03 -8.07
C LEU A 187 43.50 -5.54 -9.30
N ASP A 188 43.80 -6.42 -10.25
CA ASP A 188 44.43 -6.06 -11.53
C ASP A 188 43.52 -5.19 -12.41
N LYS A 189 42.19 -5.31 -12.25
CA LYS A 189 41.21 -4.51 -12.98
C LYS A 189 40.89 -3.19 -12.30
N VAL A 190 40.97 -3.12 -10.96
CA VAL A 190 40.67 -1.89 -10.22
C VAL A 190 41.88 -0.97 -10.25
N PRO A 191 41.79 0.23 -10.85
CA PRO A 191 42.90 1.17 -10.82
C PRO A 191 43.25 1.54 -9.38
N VAL A 192 44.54 1.51 -9.03
CA VAL A 192 45.01 1.66 -7.64
C VAL A 192 44.50 2.95 -6.98
N ASP A 193 44.44 4.05 -7.74
CA ASP A 193 43.98 5.36 -7.24
C ASP A 193 42.48 5.42 -6.91
N TYR A 194 41.71 4.44 -7.39
CA TYR A 194 40.28 4.29 -7.14
C TYR A 194 39.98 3.29 -6.03
N ILE A 195 40.97 2.64 -5.42
CA ILE A 195 40.75 1.81 -4.23
C ILE A 195 40.68 2.74 -3.02
N GLU A 196 39.56 2.70 -2.30
CA GLU A 196 39.42 3.43 -1.04
C GLU A 196 40.08 2.63 0.09
N ARG A 197 41.10 3.20 0.72
CA ARG A 197 41.82 2.51 1.78
C ARG A 197 40.94 2.29 3.00
N CYS A 198 41.17 1.22 3.75
CA CYS A 198 40.41 0.96 4.96
C CYS A 198 40.63 2.05 6.02
N SER A 199 41.85 2.58 6.12
CA SER A 199 42.16 3.75 6.94
C SER A 199 41.36 5.01 6.55
N ASP A 200 41.13 5.25 5.25
CA ASP A 200 40.30 6.34 4.75
C ASP A 200 38.82 6.10 5.13
N GLN A 201 38.34 4.85 5.04
CA GLN A 201 36.97 4.46 5.44
C GLN A 201 36.74 4.51 6.95
N ASP A 202 37.77 4.25 7.77
CA ASP A 202 37.68 4.34 9.23
C ASP A 202 37.61 5.80 9.70
N THR A 203 38.26 6.71 8.97
CA THR A 203 38.24 8.16 9.24
C THR A 203 37.07 8.88 8.58
N GLY A 204 36.38 8.25 7.62
CA GLY A 204 35.31 8.88 6.87
C GLY A 204 35.79 9.92 5.86
N THR A 205 37.02 9.79 5.36
CA THR A 205 37.67 10.82 4.53
C THR A 205 36.82 11.21 3.31
N TYR A 206 36.08 10.25 2.75
CA TYR A 206 35.19 10.45 1.59
C TYR A 206 33.71 10.30 1.95
N ASN A 207 33.32 10.52 3.21
CA ASN A 207 31.98 10.26 3.74
C ASN A 207 31.50 8.80 3.63
N ASN A 208 32.39 7.86 3.30
CA ASN A 208 32.15 6.44 3.41
C ASN A 208 32.69 5.93 4.73
N PHE A 209 31.87 5.13 5.42
CA PHE A 209 32.25 4.56 6.71
C PHE A 209 32.06 3.06 6.66
N ARG A 210 33.09 2.36 7.13
CA ARG A 210 32.99 0.95 7.48
C ARG A 210 32.44 0.71 8.88
N ASP A 211 32.24 1.77 9.67
CA ASP A 211 31.63 1.81 11.01
C ASP A 211 32.11 0.63 11.88
N THR A 212 33.43 0.53 12.05
CA THR A 212 34.08 -0.58 12.79
C THR A 212 33.55 -0.71 14.21
N ALA A 213 33.28 0.41 14.88
CA ALA A 213 32.67 0.42 16.21
C ALA A 213 31.30 -0.26 16.22
N ASN A 214 30.42 0.07 15.26
CA ASN A 214 29.13 -0.59 15.14
C ASN A 214 29.29 -2.07 14.77
N TYR A 215 30.14 -2.41 13.78
CA TYR A 215 30.40 -3.80 13.40
C TYR A 215 30.83 -4.65 14.61
N ILE A 216 31.81 -4.18 15.39
CA ILE A 216 32.27 -4.87 16.61
C ILE A 216 31.14 -5.00 17.62
N THR A 217 30.38 -3.92 17.83
CA THR A 217 29.26 -3.92 18.79
C THR A 217 28.18 -4.94 18.42
N GLN A 218 27.82 -5.05 17.13
CA GLN A 218 26.72 -5.92 16.70
C GLN A 218 27.12 -7.38 16.48
N THR A 219 28.38 -7.63 16.13
CA THR A 219 28.87 -8.98 15.79
C THR A 219 29.71 -9.62 16.89
N GLY A 220 30.25 -8.83 17.81
CA GLY A 220 31.27 -9.26 18.77
C GLY A 220 32.63 -9.57 18.15
N ASN A 221 32.81 -9.31 16.84
CA ASN A 221 34.02 -9.66 16.11
C ASN A 221 34.97 -8.46 15.99
N THR A 222 36.15 -8.59 16.58
CA THR A 222 37.20 -7.56 16.57
C THR A 222 38.14 -7.64 15.36
N GLN A 223 38.02 -8.66 14.52
CA GLN A 223 38.86 -8.85 13.34
C GLN A 223 38.41 -7.95 12.18
N VAL A 224 38.76 -6.67 12.27
CA VAL A 224 38.41 -5.66 11.26
C VAL A 224 39.59 -5.25 10.37
N ASP A 225 40.78 -5.78 10.61
CA ASP A 225 41.97 -5.40 9.81
C ASP A 225 41.80 -5.75 8.33
N CYS A 226 42.39 -4.91 7.47
CA CYS A 226 42.42 -5.09 6.03
C CYS A 226 43.80 -5.58 5.56
N VAL A 227 43.80 -6.37 4.48
CA VAL A 227 45.03 -6.77 3.79
C VAL A 227 45.50 -5.60 2.93
N ASP A 228 46.76 -5.19 3.15
CA ASP A 228 47.42 -4.08 2.49
C ASP A 228 46.64 -2.76 2.52
N ASP A 229 45.82 -2.56 3.56
CA ASP A 229 44.90 -1.43 3.72
C ASP A 229 43.88 -1.27 2.56
N LYS A 230 43.68 -2.32 1.75
CA LYS A 230 42.84 -2.29 0.53
C LYS A 230 41.67 -3.26 0.56
N VAL A 231 41.88 -4.44 1.13
CA VAL A 231 40.91 -5.55 1.05
C VAL A 231 40.45 -5.94 2.45
N TRP A 232 39.14 -5.89 2.67
CA TRP A 232 38.56 -6.46 3.88
C TRP A 232 38.16 -7.91 3.66
N LEU A 233 38.70 -8.81 4.48
CA LEU A 233 38.36 -10.24 4.44
C LEU A 233 37.29 -10.56 5.49
N SER A 234 36.21 -11.22 5.05
CA SER A 234 35.20 -11.72 5.97
C SER A 234 35.77 -12.80 6.91
N PRO A 235 35.12 -13.08 8.06
CA PRO A 235 35.62 -14.10 8.98
C PRO A 235 35.64 -15.49 8.34
N ALA A 236 34.61 -15.84 7.57
CA ALA A 236 34.56 -17.09 6.83
C ALA A 236 35.72 -17.21 5.83
N CYS A 237 36.06 -16.12 5.14
CA CYS A 237 37.19 -16.06 4.22
C CYS A 237 38.53 -16.32 4.96
N ARG A 238 38.75 -15.67 6.11
CA ARG A 238 39.96 -15.88 6.93
C ARG A 238 40.11 -17.34 7.40
N LEU A 239 38.99 -17.99 7.75
CA LEU A 239 38.97 -19.37 8.22
C LEU A 239 39.33 -20.41 7.13
N LEU A 240 39.19 -20.06 5.84
CA LEU A 240 39.56 -20.98 4.76
C LEU A 240 41.08 -21.22 4.67
N GLY A 241 41.89 -20.36 5.29
CA GLY A 241 43.37 -20.43 5.25
C GLY A 241 43.99 -20.15 3.87
N ASN A 242 43.17 -20.06 2.82
CA ASN A 242 43.58 -19.74 1.46
C ASN A 242 42.67 -18.65 0.89
N VAL A 243 43.22 -17.42 0.79
CA VAL A 243 42.49 -16.22 0.35
C VAL A 243 42.01 -16.34 -1.11
N SER A 244 42.65 -17.17 -1.94
CA SER A 244 42.23 -17.41 -3.33
C SER A 244 40.86 -18.09 -3.44
N ARG A 245 40.35 -18.70 -2.36
CA ARG A 245 38.99 -19.28 -2.30
C ARG A 245 37.92 -18.28 -1.83
N CYS A 246 38.31 -17.06 -1.51
CA CYS A 246 37.35 -16.03 -1.15
C CYS A 246 36.71 -15.46 -2.41
N ILE A 247 35.40 -15.24 -2.37
CA ILE A 247 34.67 -14.66 -3.48
C ILE A 247 34.95 -13.15 -3.48
N PRO A 248 35.62 -12.61 -4.50
CA PRO A 248 35.83 -11.18 -4.59
C PRO A 248 34.51 -10.44 -4.75
N MET A 249 34.40 -9.32 -4.04
CA MET A 249 33.29 -8.40 -4.09
C MET A 249 33.83 -6.99 -4.30
N VAL A 250 33.33 -6.28 -5.31
CA VAL A 250 33.56 -4.85 -5.48
C VAL A 250 32.32 -4.08 -5.04
N THR A 251 32.47 -3.04 -4.23
CA THR A 251 31.33 -2.21 -3.84
C THR A 251 31.67 -0.73 -3.91
N GLN A 252 30.62 0.04 -4.14
CA GLN A 252 30.64 1.48 -4.29
C GLN A 252 30.10 2.17 -3.02
N TYR A 253 29.12 1.59 -2.33
CA TYR A 253 28.47 2.16 -1.14
C TYR A 253 28.26 1.09 -0.06
N GLU A 254 27.86 1.51 1.14
CA GLU A 254 27.34 0.63 2.20
C GLU A 254 28.26 -0.55 2.58
N VAL A 255 29.59 -0.34 2.53
CA VAL A 255 30.59 -1.38 2.87
C VAL A 255 30.33 -2.01 4.25
N HIS A 256 29.89 -1.21 5.23
CA HIS A 256 29.56 -1.67 6.57
C HIS A 256 28.36 -2.64 6.60
N VAL A 257 27.37 -2.46 5.71
CA VAL A 257 26.22 -3.36 5.57
C VAL A 257 26.70 -4.71 5.03
N HIS A 258 27.53 -4.68 3.97
CA HIS A 258 28.07 -5.90 3.37
C HIS A 258 29.00 -6.67 4.34
N MET A 259 29.77 -5.96 5.17
CA MET A 259 30.59 -6.58 6.23
C MET A 259 29.72 -7.36 7.23
N GLN A 260 28.63 -6.76 7.72
CA GLN A 260 27.72 -7.43 8.65
C GLN A 260 26.97 -8.60 7.99
N LEU A 261 26.47 -8.43 6.76
CA LEU A 261 25.85 -9.52 6.01
C LEU A 261 26.81 -10.70 5.85
N ALA A 262 28.07 -10.43 5.50
CA ALA A 262 29.08 -11.48 5.37
C ALA A 262 29.36 -12.21 6.67
N PHE A 263 29.35 -11.50 7.80
CA PHE A 263 29.46 -12.09 9.13
C PHE A 263 28.26 -12.99 9.44
N PHE A 264 27.04 -12.43 9.41
CA PHE A 264 25.83 -13.13 9.87
C PHE A 264 25.40 -14.27 8.95
N LEU A 265 25.67 -14.17 7.65
CA LEU A 265 25.32 -15.19 6.66
C LEU A 265 26.48 -16.16 6.38
N ASN A 266 27.63 -15.97 7.03
CA ASN A 266 28.84 -16.77 6.87
C ASN A 266 29.34 -16.83 5.42
N PHE A 267 29.35 -15.69 4.73
CA PHE A 267 29.87 -15.58 3.37
C PHE A 267 31.40 -15.50 3.38
N SER A 268 32.09 -16.31 2.58
CA SER A 268 33.53 -16.21 2.36
C SER A 268 33.86 -15.18 1.28
N ILE A 269 33.69 -13.88 1.58
CA ILE A 269 33.93 -12.79 0.61
C ILE A 269 35.17 -11.96 0.96
N ALA A 270 35.80 -11.41 -0.07
CA ALA A 270 36.86 -10.40 0.02
C ALA A 270 36.35 -9.10 -0.61
N ILE A 271 36.15 -8.05 0.21
CA ILE A 271 35.53 -6.80 -0.22
C ILE A 271 36.61 -5.77 -0.61
N VAL A 272 36.48 -5.23 -1.82
CA VAL A 272 37.21 -4.07 -2.33
C VAL A 272 36.22 -2.90 -2.45
N LYS A 273 36.46 -1.82 -1.72
CA LYS A 273 35.67 -0.58 -1.83
C LYS A 273 36.34 0.33 -2.85
N MET A 274 35.59 0.72 -3.88
CA MET A 274 36.05 1.76 -4.81
C MET A 274 35.67 3.15 -4.27
N ARG A 275 36.60 4.10 -4.36
CA ARG A 275 36.47 5.50 -3.93
C ARG A 275 35.51 6.25 -4.85
N ASP A 276 34.43 6.77 -4.30
CA ASP A 276 33.49 7.64 -4.99
C ASP A 276 33.97 9.11 -5.02
N GLY A 277 33.27 9.95 -5.80
CA GLY A 277 33.49 11.41 -5.79
C GLY A 277 34.46 11.96 -6.84
N SER A 278 35.00 11.14 -7.75
CA SER A 278 35.61 11.65 -8.99
C SER A 278 34.57 11.73 -10.12
N PRO A 279 34.67 12.71 -11.04
CA PRO A 279 33.75 12.79 -12.19
C PRO A 279 33.75 11.52 -13.08
N GLU A 280 34.85 10.76 -13.06
CA GLU A 280 35.03 9.52 -13.85
C GLU A 280 34.67 8.25 -13.07
N PHE A 281 34.30 8.37 -11.79
CA PHE A 281 34.09 7.24 -10.89
C PHE A 281 33.11 6.21 -11.45
N ASP A 282 31.90 6.64 -11.82
CA ASP A 282 30.86 5.72 -12.30
C ASP A 282 31.36 4.93 -13.51
N GLN A 283 32.01 5.61 -14.46
CA GLN A 283 32.57 4.96 -15.63
C GLN A 283 33.59 3.88 -15.22
N LYS A 284 34.52 4.20 -14.32
CA LYS A 284 35.55 3.27 -13.86
C LYS A 284 34.98 2.11 -13.05
N TYR A 285 34.02 2.37 -12.17
CA TYR A 285 33.32 1.34 -11.41
C TYR A 285 32.64 0.33 -12.34
N TYR A 286 31.87 0.81 -13.31
CA TYR A 286 31.17 -0.07 -14.23
C TYR A 286 32.09 -0.73 -15.27
N GLU A 287 33.25 -0.15 -15.60
CA GLU A 287 34.31 -0.84 -16.35
C GLU A 287 34.83 -2.08 -15.58
N VAL A 288 35.10 -1.94 -14.29
CA VAL A 288 35.52 -3.05 -13.42
C VAL A 288 34.44 -4.12 -13.32
N VAL A 289 33.19 -3.72 -12.99
CA VAL A 289 32.06 -4.65 -12.81
C VAL A 289 31.79 -5.44 -14.09
N ARG A 290 31.78 -4.80 -15.25
CA ARG A 290 31.61 -5.48 -16.55
C ARG A 290 32.82 -6.34 -16.92
N GLY A 291 33.98 -6.07 -16.33
CA GLY A 291 35.26 -6.68 -16.67
C GLY A 291 35.48 -8.09 -16.13
N GLY A 292 34.67 -8.58 -15.19
CA GLY A 292 34.84 -9.92 -14.60
C GLY A 292 33.61 -10.48 -13.90
N ASN A 293 33.76 -11.68 -13.34
CA ASN A 293 32.74 -12.41 -12.60
C ASN A 293 33.00 -12.32 -11.10
N TYR A 294 32.44 -11.29 -10.48
CA TYR A 294 32.58 -10.99 -9.06
C TYR A 294 31.20 -10.77 -8.45
N PHE A 295 31.11 -10.71 -7.12
CA PHE A 295 30.01 -9.97 -6.53
C PHE A 295 30.22 -8.47 -6.75
N PHE A 296 29.13 -7.76 -6.96
CA PHE A 296 29.18 -6.32 -7.03
C PHE A 296 28.00 -5.67 -6.33
N GLY A 297 28.25 -4.54 -5.68
CA GLY A 297 27.20 -3.65 -5.21
C GLY A 297 26.57 -2.96 -6.41
N TRP A 298 25.25 -2.94 -6.49
CA TRP A 298 24.56 -2.15 -7.50
C TRP A 298 23.22 -1.69 -6.98
N TYR A 299 22.66 -0.72 -7.69
CA TYR A 299 21.35 -0.21 -7.40
C TYR A 299 20.46 -0.32 -8.63
N THR A 300 19.19 -0.62 -8.40
CA THR A 300 18.15 -0.61 -9.44
C THR A 300 17.07 0.37 -9.03
N PRO A 301 16.51 1.16 -9.96
CA PRO A 301 16.80 1.20 -11.38
C PRO A 301 18.09 1.99 -11.68
N ASP A 302 18.87 1.49 -12.64
CA ASP A 302 20.09 2.12 -13.17
C ASP A 302 20.34 1.60 -14.59
N ASP A 303 20.93 2.42 -15.45
CA ASP A 303 21.12 2.12 -16.86
C ASP A 303 22.51 1.56 -17.19
N ASN A 304 23.49 1.63 -16.28
CA ASN A 304 24.88 1.32 -16.59
C ASN A 304 25.10 -0.19 -16.80
N LEU A 305 24.30 -1.05 -16.18
CA LEU A 305 24.39 -2.50 -16.36
C LEU A 305 23.24 -3.08 -17.20
N ARG A 306 22.46 -2.22 -17.86
CA ARG A 306 21.37 -2.62 -18.76
C ARG A 306 21.86 -2.68 -20.20
N GLY A 307 21.21 -3.52 -21.03
CA GLY A 307 21.51 -3.61 -22.46
C GLY A 307 22.84 -4.25 -22.84
N LEU A 308 23.58 -4.87 -21.91
CA LEU A 308 24.90 -5.49 -22.14
C LEU A 308 24.84 -6.89 -22.79
N GLY A 309 23.83 -7.15 -23.63
CA GLY A 309 23.63 -8.44 -24.29
C GLY A 309 23.39 -9.58 -23.28
N SER A 310 24.30 -10.55 -23.21
CA SER A 310 24.19 -11.72 -22.32
C SER A 310 24.53 -11.43 -20.85
N LYS A 311 25.14 -10.27 -20.55
CA LYS A 311 25.48 -9.88 -19.17
C LYS A 311 24.29 -9.19 -18.49
N VAL A 312 23.41 -10.01 -17.93
CA VAL A 312 22.26 -9.54 -17.15
C VAL A 312 22.59 -9.64 -15.65
N PRO A 313 22.54 -8.54 -14.89
CA PRO A 313 22.73 -8.60 -13.44
C PRO A 313 21.54 -9.30 -12.77
N VAL A 314 21.80 -10.20 -11.84
CA VAL A 314 20.82 -10.93 -11.03
C VAL A 314 21.03 -10.54 -9.57
N MET A 315 19.97 -10.05 -8.94
CA MET A 315 19.99 -9.70 -7.53
C MET A 315 20.16 -10.96 -6.68
N LEU A 316 21.09 -10.93 -5.72
CA LEU A 316 21.24 -12.00 -4.74
C LEU A 316 20.04 -11.97 -3.79
N ARG A 317 19.27 -13.06 -3.75
CA ARG A 317 18.14 -13.22 -2.82
C ARG A 317 18.67 -13.41 -1.40
N LEU A 318 18.73 -12.32 -0.64
CA LEU A 318 19.02 -12.28 0.80
C LEU A 318 17.76 -12.58 1.63
N PRO A 319 17.87 -12.81 2.96
CA PRO A 319 16.70 -12.85 3.83
C PRO A 319 15.89 -11.54 3.75
N ASP A 320 14.56 -11.64 3.83
CA ASP A 320 13.66 -10.48 3.81
C ASP A 320 14.06 -9.44 4.87
N THR A 321 13.98 -8.16 4.49
CA THR A 321 14.46 -7.07 5.34
C THR A 321 13.74 -7.01 6.68
N ASN A 322 14.53 -6.95 7.75
CA ASN A 322 14.06 -6.60 9.08
C ASN A 322 14.33 -5.12 9.37
N GLN A 323 13.32 -4.27 9.13
CA GLN A 323 13.45 -2.82 9.26
C GLN A 323 13.86 -2.38 10.68
N LEU A 324 13.41 -3.08 11.71
CA LEU A 324 13.75 -2.75 13.10
C LEU A 324 15.25 -2.96 13.36
N GLU A 325 15.78 -4.10 12.91
CA GLU A 325 17.21 -4.37 12.96
C GLU A 325 18.01 -3.33 12.17
N HIS A 326 17.59 -3.01 10.95
CA HIS A 326 18.26 -1.99 10.12
C HIS A 326 18.26 -0.60 10.77
N ASN A 327 17.14 -0.19 11.40
CA ASN A 327 17.05 1.06 12.15
C ASN A 327 17.99 1.07 13.37
N MET A 328 18.25 -0.09 13.98
CA MET A 328 19.26 -0.28 15.03
C MET A 328 20.69 -0.46 14.47
N ARG A 329 20.88 -0.30 13.16
CA ARG A 329 22.13 -0.57 12.43
C ARG A 329 22.63 -2.01 12.57
N ILE A 330 21.70 -2.96 12.59
CA ILE A 330 21.95 -4.40 12.58
C ILE A 330 21.55 -4.94 11.20
N TYR A 331 22.52 -5.37 10.41
CA TYR A 331 22.30 -5.77 9.02
C TYR A 331 22.49 -7.28 8.82
N LYS A 332 21.50 -8.06 9.27
CA LYS A 332 21.42 -9.53 9.09
C LYS A 332 20.62 -9.98 7.86
N THR A 333 19.80 -9.07 7.35
CA THR A 333 18.80 -9.28 6.30
C THR A 333 19.07 -8.29 5.16
N GLY A 334 18.55 -8.56 3.98
CA GLY A 334 18.75 -7.70 2.81
C GLY A 334 18.27 -6.28 3.05
N LEU A 335 18.80 -5.32 2.27
CA LEU A 335 18.36 -3.93 2.31
C LEU A 335 16.92 -3.81 1.83
N ALA A 336 16.16 -2.94 2.51
CA ALA A 336 14.75 -2.71 2.20
C ALA A 336 14.63 -2.16 0.78
N HIS A 337 13.59 -2.61 0.10
CA HIS A 337 13.08 -1.93 -1.08
C HIS A 337 12.56 -0.57 -0.63
N VAL A 338 12.95 0.49 -1.32
CA VAL A 338 12.52 1.84 -0.98
C VAL A 338 11.88 2.50 -2.18
N ASN A 339 10.65 2.98 -2.02
CA ASN A 339 10.01 3.82 -3.00
C ASN A 339 10.63 5.22 -2.96
N PRO A 340 11.14 5.75 -4.08
CA PRO A 340 11.67 7.10 -4.11
C PRO A 340 10.61 8.14 -3.79
N ARG A 341 11.07 9.26 -3.26
CA ARG A 341 10.21 10.35 -2.84
C ARG A 341 10.51 11.62 -3.60
N SER A 342 9.48 12.42 -3.81
CA SER A 342 9.60 13.77 -4.34
C SER A 342 9.40 14.77 -3.20
N TYR A 343 10.30 15.73 -3.08
CA TYR A 343 10.19 16.79 -2.08
C TYR A 343 10.17 18.15 -2.77
N CYS A 344 9.41 19.09 -2.22
CA CYS A 344 9.46 20.47 -2.68
C CYS A 344 9.75 21.41 -1.52
N TRP A 345 10.29 22.57 -1.85
CA TRP A 345 10.45 23.66 -0.92
C TRP A 345 9.15 23.93 -0.16
N LYS A 346 9.27 24.10 1.16
CA LYS A 346 8.14 24.18 2.10
C LYS A 346 7.09 25.23 1.71
N LYS A 347 7.50 26.34 1.10
CA LYS A 347 6.59 27.43 0.70
C LYS A 347 6.10 27.31 -0.74
N LEU A 348 6.56 26.32 -1.51
CA LEU A 348 6.23 26.23 -2.94
C LEU A 348 4.72 26.16 -3.17
N GLN A 349 3.97 25.41 -2.37
CA GLN A 349 2.52 25.31 -2.52
C GLN A 349 1.80 26.66 -2.32
N THR A 350 2.37 27.55 -1.49
CA THR A 350 1.83 28.91 -1.30
C THR A 350 2.26 29.89 -2.40
N VAL A 351 3.41 29.64 -3.02
CA VAL A 351 3.96 30.43 -4.12
C VAL A 351 3.31 30.07 -5.45
N ASP A 352 3.17 28.77 -5.72
CA ASP A 352 2.56 28.24 -6.93
C ASP A 352 1.98 26.83 -6.70
N ARG A 353 0.65 26.73 -6.70
CA ARG A 353 -0.06 25.46 -6.47
C ARG A 353 0.00 24.53 -7.68
N HIS A 354 0.13 25.04 -8.89
CA HIS A 354 0.17 24.23 -10.11
C HIS A 354 1.47 23.44 -10.21
N VAL A 355 2.61 24.05 -9.85
CA VAL A 355 3.91 23.36 -9.80
C VAL A 355 3.90 22.27 -8.73
N SER A 356 3.37 22.56 -7.54
CA SER A 356 3.23 21.55 -6.49
C SER A 356 2.28 20.42 -6.89
N PHE A 357 1.20 20.73 -7.59
CA PHE A 357 0.26 19.72 -8.11
C PHE A 357 0.95 18.76 -9.07
N LEU A 358 1.73 19.26 -10.03
CA LEU A 358 2.50 18.40 -10.94
C LEU A 358 3.42 17.47 -10.14
N ALA A 359 4.20 18.02 -9.21
CA ALA A 359 5.14 17.24 -8.40
C ALA A 359 4.43 16.18 -7.54
N THR A 360 3.21 16.46 -7.07
CA THR A 360 2.37 15.49 -6.33
C THR A 360 1.77 14.41 -7.23
N ARG A 361 1.42 14.73 -8.48
CA ARG A 361 0.75 13.77 -9.38
C ARG A 361 1.71 12.93 -10.19
N MET A 362 2.91 13.43 -10.44
CA MET A 362 3.95 12.73 -11.19
C MET A 362 4.29 11.40 -10.51
N ASN A 363 4.15 10.30 -11.25
CA ASN A 363 4.31 8.96 -10.68
C ASN A 363 4.66 7.92 -11.74
N PHE A 364 5.57 7.00 -11.42
CA PHE A 364 6.08 5.96 -12.31
C PHE A 364 5.98 4.59 -11.63
N PHE A 365 5.85 3.54 -12.43
CA PHE A 365 5.85 2.16 -11.97
C PHE A 365 7.11 1.39 -12.37
N ASP A 366 7.35 0.24 -11.74
CA ASP A 366 8.56 -0.58 -11.96
C ASP A 366 8.81 -0.89 -13.43
N GLN A 367 7.79 -1.30 -14.18
CA GLN A 367 7.96 -1.63 -15.60
C GLN A 367 8.34 -0.40 -16.43
N GLU A 368 7.63 0.72 -16.24
CA GLU A 368 7.93 1.97 -16.96
C GLU A 368 9.35 2.44 -16.67
N MET A 369 9.78 2.35 -15.41
CA MET A 369 11.12 2.77 -15.02
C MET A 369 12.20 1.84 -15.57
N ASN A 370 11.98 0.52 -15.58
CA ASN A 370 12.88 -0.43 -16.23
C ASN A 370 13.00 -0.15 -17.74
N ASP A 371 11.88 0.14 -18.41
CA ASP A 371 11.87 0.46 -19.85
C ASP A 371 12.65 1.75 -20.14
N LEU A 372 12.53 2.77 -19.27
CA LEU A 372 13.32 4.01 -19.34
C LEU A 372 14.81 3.74 -19.17
N MET A 373 15.21 2.89 -18.20
CA MET A 373 16.62 2.52 -18.01
C MET A 373 17.18 1.74 -19.19
N ASP A 374 16.41 0.83 -19.77
CA ASP A 374 16.81 0.08 -20.96
C ASP A 374 16.96 0.99 -22.19
N ALA A 375 16.05 1.95 -22.37
CA ALA A 375 16.16 2.97 -23.41
C ALA A 375 17.37 3.88 -23.20
N SER A 376 17.66 4.24 -21.95
CA SER A 376 18.83 5.03 -21.56
C SER A 376 20.15 4.33 -21.87
N GLY A 377 20.28 3.06 -21.45
CA GLY A 377 21.47 2.27 -21.73
C GLY A 377 21.74 2.13 -23.24
N LYS A 378 20.69 1.90 -24.04
CA LYS A 378 20.79 1.86 -25.51
C LYS A 378 21.22 3.21 -26.10
N THR A 379 20.62 4.30 -25.62
CA THR A 379 20.87 5.65 -26.15
C THR A 379 22.28 6.12 -25.83
N ARG A 380 22.80 5.86 -24.63
CA ARG A 380 24.20 6.17 -24.26
C ARG A 380 25.23 5.45 -25.13
N GLY A 381 24.90 4.24 -25.59
CA GLY A 381 25.76 3.49 -26.53
C GLY A 381 25.91 4.13 -27.91
N SER A 382 25.10 5.14 -28.26
CA SER A 382 25.13 5.80 -29.57
C SER A 382 26.15 6.94 -29.70
N GLY A 383 26.91 7.24 -28.64
CA GLY A 383 27.92 8.32 -28.63
C GLY A 383 27.36 9.73 -28.37
N LEU A 384 26.08 9.85 -28.04
CA LEU A 384 25.47 11.10 -27.57
C LEU A 384 26.04 11.53 -26.21
N SER A 385 26.05 12.83 -25.95
CA SER A 385 26.34 13.34 -24.61
C SER A 385 25.30 12.84 -23.60
N VAL A 386 25.65 12.81 -22.32
CA VAL A 386 24.71 12.37 -21.26
C VAL A 386 23.44 13.23 -21.26
N TYR A 387 23.56 14.55 -21.43
CA TYR A 387 22.39 15.45 -21.49
C TYR A 387 21.48 15.12 -22.69
N GLU A 388 22.05 14.98 -23.89
CA GLU A 388 21.25 14.63 -25.07
C GLU A 388 20.61 13.24 -24.97
N ALA A 389 21.33 12.28 -24.39
CA ALA A 389 20.81 10.92 -24.20
C ALA A 389 19.60 10.91 -23.25
N MET A 390 19.72 11.53 -22.06
CA MET A 390 18.61 11.59 -21.09
C MET A 390 17.42 12.38 -21.64
N TRP A 391 17.68 13.52 -22.31
CA TRP A 391 16.65 14.31 -22.98
C TRP A 391 15.89 13.50 -24.02
N ASN A 392 16.59 12.76 -24.89
CA ASN A 392 15.96 11.96 -25.94
C ASN A 392 15.09 10.84 -25.37
N VAL A 393 15.53 10.19 -24.30
CA VAL A 393 14.75 9.15 -23.61
C VAL A 393 13.50 9.74 -22.97
N ALA A 394 13.65 10.83 -22.21
CA ALA A 394 12.54 11.55 -21.59
C ALA A 394 11.52 12.03 -22.63
N CYS A 395 11.98 12.67 -23.70
CA CYS A 395 11.13 13.17 -24.76
C CYS A 395 10.38 12.05 -25.49
N SER A 396 11.07 10.95 -25.81
CA SER A 396 10.43 9.78 -26.45
C SER A 396 9.33 9.20 -25.56
N TRP A 397 9.56 9.12 -24.24
CA TRP A 397 8.56 8.65 -23.29
C TRP A 397 7.36 9.60 -23.21
N VAL A 398 7.59 10.92 -23.16
CA VAL A 398 6.52 11.94 -23.14
C VAL A 398 5.64 11.84 -24.39
N LEU A 399 6.25 11.71 -25.57
CA LEU A 399 5.51 11.59 -26.83
C LEU A 399 4.66 10.32 -26.88
N ALA A 400 5.17 9.21 -26.34
CA ALA A 400 4.51 7.91 -26.35
C ALA A 400 3.40 7.75 -25.30
N ASN A 401 3.39 8.54 -24.22
CA ASN A 401 2.52 8.32 -23.06
C ASN A 401 1.61 9.52 -22.70
N PRO A 402 0.88 10.15 -23.65
CA PRO A 402 0.05 11.31 -23.36
C PRO A 402 -1.03 11.06 -22.32
N ASP A 403 -1.69 9.90 -22.35
CA ASP A 403 -2.75 9.56 -21.40
C ASP A 403 -2.24 9.49 -19.96
N ARG A 404 -0.95 9.14 -19.80
CA ARG A 404 -0.30 9.03 -18.50
C ARG A 404 -0.02 10.40 -17.91
N TRP A 405 0.73 11.24 -18.61
CA TRP A 405 1.17 12.52 -18.06
C TRP A 405 0.09 13.61 -18.09
N LYS A 406 -0.90 13.53 -18.98
CA LYS A 406 -2.00 14.50 -19.00
C LYS A 406 -2.78 14.55 -17.68
N ALA A 407 -2.88 13.40 -16.99
CA ALA A 407 -3.51 13.33 -15.67
C ALA A 407 -2.68 14.00 -14.56
N TRP A 408 -1.41 14.33 -14.82
CA TRP A 408 -0.54 15.04 -13.88
C TRP A 408 -0.60 16.56 -14.04
N ILE A 409 -1.07 17.03 -15.20
CA ILE A 409 -1.14 18.45 -15.50
C ILE A 409 -2.39 19.04 -14.83
N PRO A 410 -2.24 20.08 -13.99
CA PRO A 410 -3.38 20.80 -13.44
C PRO A 410 -4.15 21.54 -14.54
N ALA A 411 -5.39 21.92 -14.26
CA ALA A 411 -6.20 22.74 -15.14
C ALA A 411 -5.50 24.10 -15.38
N ILE A 412 -5.20 24.36 -16.66
CA ILE A 412 -4.70 25.64 -17.16
C ILE A 412 -5.88 26.34 -17.83
N CYS A 413 -6.38 27.40 -17.22
CA CYS A 413 -7.69 27.92 -17.59
C CYS A 413 -7.62 29.04 -18.64
N PRO A 414 -8.59 29.15 -19.55
CA PRO A 414 -8.66 30.30 -20.43
C PRO A 414 -8.96 31.59 -19.64
N ALA A 415 -8.72 32.74 -20.25
CA ALA A 415 -9.10 34.02 -19.66
C ALA A 415 -10.60 34.07 -19.36
N GLY A 416 -10.96 34.61 -18.20
CA GLY A 416 -12.33 34.59 -17.65
C GLY A 416 -12.65 33.34 -16.82
N GLN A 417 -11.72 32.39 -16.70
CA GLN A 417 -11.86 31.20 -15.86
C GLN A 417 -10.67 31.06 -14.90
N ALA A 418 -10.91 30.44 -13.75
CA ALA A 418 -9.88 30.05 -12.80
C ALA A 418 -9.95 28.55 -12.52
N ALA A 419 -8.82 27.97 -12.13
CA ALA A 419 -8.79 26.59 -11.68
C ALA A 419 -9.55 26.47 -10.36
N ASP A 420 -10.34 25.41 -10.21
CA ASP A 420 -11.03 25.10 -8.96
C ASP A 420 -10.03 24.79 -7.83
N VAL A 421 -10.52 24.60 -6.61
CA VAL A 421 -9.65 24.29 -5.45
C VAL A 421 -8.86 22.99 -5.62
N THR A 422 -9.34 22.06 -6.45
CA THR A 422 -8.63 20.80 -6.75
C THR A 422 -7.63 20.94 -7.89
N LEU A 423 -7.62 22.08 -8.58
CA LEU A 423 -6.89 22.31 -9.83
C LEU A 423 -7.21 21.30 -10.93
N GLY A 424 -8.35 20.61 -10.84
CA GLY A 424 -8.75 19.59 -11.80
C GLY A 424 -9.67 20.12 -12.90
N LYS A 425 -10.31 21.28 -12.68
CA LYS A 425 -11.28 21.86 -13.61
C LYS A 425 -11.16 23.38 -13.66
N CYS A 426 -11.58 23.95 -14.78
CA CYS A 426 -11.75 25.39 -14.92
C CYS A 426 -13.18 25.79 -14.65
N GLU A 427 -13.36 26.77 -13.78
CA GLU A 427 -14.64 27.37 -13.43
C GLU A 427 -14.66 28.83 -13.88
N GLN A 428 -15.84 29.34 -14.20
CA GLN A 428 -15.99 30.77 -14.51
C GLN A 428 -15.53 31.60 -13.31
N CYS A 429 -14.82 32.69 -13.59
CA CYS A 429 -14.40 33.61 -12.55
C CYS A 429 -15.62 34.08 -11.76
N SER A 430 -15.58 33.94 -10.44
CA SER A 430 -16.70 34.33 -9.57
C SER A 430 -17.02 35.82 -9.74
N PRO A 431 -18.32 36.22 -9.65
CA PRO A 431 -18.70 37.63 -9.66
C PRO A 431 -17.90 38.42 -8.61
N GLY A 432 -17.44 39.61 -8.99
CA GLY A 432 -16.57 40.44 -8.16
C GLY A 432 -15.08 40.15 -8.34
N PHE A 433 -14.70 39.17 -9.16
CA PHE A 433 -13.33 38.84 -9.48
C PHE A 433 -13.11 38.82 -11.00
N PHE A 434 -11.87 39.07 -11.42
CA PHE A 434 -11.44 38.82 -12.79
C PHE A 434 -10.29 37.81 -12.81
N CYS A 435 -10.23 37.03 -13.87
CA CYS A 435 -9.31 35.93 -14.02
C CYS A 435 -8.62 36.07 -15.38
N GLU A 436 -7.33 36.40 -15.41
CA GLU A 436 -6.57 36.53 -16.66
C GLU A 436 -6.39 35.19 -17.39
N GLY A 437 -6.70 34.07 -16.70
CA GLY A 437 -6.48 32.70 -17.15
C GLY A 437 -5.09 32.19 -16.75
N GLY A 438 -4.70 31.06 -17.34
CA GLY A 438 -3.49 30.33 -17.02
C GLY A 438 -3.55 29.64 -15.66
N THR A 439 -2.52 29.89 -14.85
CA THR A 439 -2.38 29.38 -13.48
C THR A 439 -2.66 30.44 -12.42
N ASN A 440 -2.98 31.67 -12.84
CA ASN A 440 -3.16 32.78 -11.92
C ASN A 440 -4.43 32.59 -11.06
N PRO A 441 -4.38 32.95 -9.76
CA PRO A 441 -5.58 32.97 -8.93
C PRO A 441 -6.54 34.07 -9.40
N ALA A 442 -7.81 33.97 -8.98
CA ALA A 442 -8.79 35.01 -9.21
C ALA A 442 -8.41 36.30 -8.46
N PHE A 443 -8.36 37.43 -9.17
CA PHE A 443 -8.05 38.72 -8.57
C PHE A 443 -9.34 39.47 -8.22
N PRO A 444 -9.44 40.06 -7.02
CA PRO A 444 -10.60 40.88 -6.69
C PRO A 444 -10.67 42.07 -7.66
N CYS A 445 -11.88 42.41 -8.11
CA CYS A 445 -12.07 43.52 -9.03
C CYS A 445 -11.50 44.81 -8.43
N PRO A 446 -10.61 45.55 -9.11
CA PRO A 446 -10.00 46.75 -8.57
C PRO A 446 -11.03 47.87 -8.39
N LYS A 447 -10.68 48.89 -7.62
CA LYS A 447 -11.53 50.08 -7.43
C LYS A 447 -11.84 50.74 -8.78
N ASN A 448 -13.00 51.40 -8.85
CA ASN A 448 -13.55 52.04 -10.04
C ASN A 448 -13.89 51.07 -11.20
N CYS A 449 -13.92 49.77 -10.93
CA CYS A 449 -14.29 48.74 -11.88
C CYS A 449 -15.32 47.78 -11.27
N PHE A 450 -16.05 47.06 -12.13
CA PHE A 450 -16.89 45.93 -11.76
C PHE A 450 -16.55 44.71 -12.64
N CYS A 451 -16.76 43.51 -12.11
CA CYS A 451 -16.37 42.27 -12.75
C CYS A 451 -17.52 41.25 -12.65
N PRO A 452 -18.38 41.15 -13.69
CA PRO A 452 -19.39 40.09 -13.74
C PRO A 452 -18.76 38.69 -13.77
N ALA A 453 -19.57 37.65 -13.57
CA ALA A 453 -19.09 36.27 -13.70
C ALA A 453 -18.42 36.04 -15.06
N GLY A 454 -17.26 35.38 -15.06
CA GLY A 454 -16.51 35.09 -16.27
C GLY A 454 -15.64 36.25 -16.79
N SER A 455 -15.43 37.32 -16.02
CA SER A 455 -14.61 38.46 -16.44
C SER A 455 -13.14 38.07 -16.60
N SER A 456 -12.57 38.30 -17.79
CA SER A 456 -11.13 38.14 -18.06
C SER A 456 -10.30 39.35 -17.67
N MET A 457 -10.93 40.53 -17.63
CA MET A 457 -10.34 41.80 -17.26
C MET A 457 -11.39 42.65 -16.53
N PRO A 458 -10.97 43.58 -15.66
CA PRO A 458 -11.91 44.44 -14.95
C PRO A 458 -12.58 45.45 -15.90
N LEU A 459 -13.90 45.63 -15.76
CA LEU A 459 -14.65 46.58 -16.58
C LEU A 459 -14.76 47.92 -15.83
N PRO A 460 -14.29 49.04 -16.42
CA PRO A 460 -14.36 50.33 -15.74
C PRO A 460 -15.81 50.79 -15.57
N CYS A 461 -16.11 51.45 -14.45
CA CYS A 461 -17.40 52.10 -14.26
C CYS A 461 -17.58 53.25 -15.28
N PRO A 462 -18.78 53.45 -15.83
CA PRO A 462 -19.05 54.57 -16.72
C PRO A 462 -18.93 55.89 -15.96
N SER A 463 -18.14 56.83 -16.49
CA SER A 463 -17.94 58.14 -15.87
C SER A 463 -19.29 58.90 -15.76
N PRO A 464 -19.65 59.49 -14.61
CA PRO A 464 -18.84 59.77 -13.42
C PRO A 464 -19.05 58.80 -12.22
N LEU A 465 -19.51 57.57 -12.48
CA LEU A 465 -19.77 56.58 -11.44
C LEU A 465 -18.46 55.93 -10.95
N LEU A 466 -18.36 55.67 -9.65
CA LEU A 466 -17.21 55.03 -9.02
C LEU A 466 -17.69 53.87 -8.15
N THR A 467 -16.79 52.93 -7.86
CA THR A 467 -17.03 51.95 -6.79
C THR A 467 -16.39 52.42 -5.50
N ASP A 468 -17.05 52.18 -4.38
CA ASP A 468 -16.56 52.47 -3.02
C ASP A 468 -15.47 51.49 -2.54
N GLY A 469 -15.19 50.41 -3.28
CA GLY A 469 -14.29 49.33 -2.89
C GLY A 469 -13.89 48.38 -4.02
N GLN A 470 -13.05 47.41 -3.67
CA GLN A 470 -12.71 46.27 -4.54
C GLN A 470 -13.83 45.22 -4.50
N GLY A 471 -13.83 44.29 -5.47
CA GLY A 471 -14.71 43.11 -5.43
C GLY A 471 -16.13 43.32 -5.98
N ARG A 472 -16.38 44.43 -6.69
CA ARG A 472 -17.72 44.76 -7.21
C ARG A 472 -18.07 43.90 -8.42
N SER A 473 -19.28 43.37 -8.44
CA SER A 473 -19.68 42.32 -9.37
C SER A 473 -20.62 42.79 -10.48
N GLN A 474 -21.36 43.86 -10.24
CA GLN A 474 -22.38 44.36 -11.15
C GLN A 474 -22.23 45.86 -11.43
N LEU A 475 -22.65 46.29 -12.63
CA LEU A 475 -22.62 47.70 -13.05
C LEU A 475 -23.45 48.60 -12.11
N GLN A 476 -24.51 48.07 -11.51
CA GLN A 476 -25.39 48.79 -10.57
C GLN A 476 -24.67 49.18 -9.28
N GLU A 477 -23.53 48.56 -8.98
CA GLU A 477 -22.70 48.90 -7.83
C GLU A 477 -21.79 50.11 -8.11
N CYS A 478 -21.70 50.57 -9.37
CA CYS A 478 -21.09 51.84 -9.75
C CYS A 478 -22.07 52.97 -9.38
N ASN A 479 -21.76 53.71 -8.32
CA ASN A 479 -22.64 54.75 -7.79
C ASN A 479 -22.06 56.14 -8.04
N HIS A 480 -22.92 57.16 -8.12
CA HIS A 480 -22.47 58.54 -8.01
C HIS A 480 -21.89 58.77 -6.62
N CYS A 481 -20.84 59.59 -6.55
CA CYS A 481 -20.33 60.08 -5.28
C CYS A 481 -21.50 60.72 -4.50
N PRO A 482 -21.87 60.21 -3.31
CA PRO A 482 -23.00 60.76 -2.56
C PRO A 482 -22.78 62.26 -2.28
N PRO A 483 -23.82 63.12 -2.29
CA PRO A 483 -23.70 64.57 -2.17
C PRO A 483 -23.04 65.07 -0.86
N GLU A 484 -22.71 64.17 0.07
CA GLU A 484 -22.02 64.43 1.34
C GLU A 484 -20.50 64.09 1.32
N MET A 485 -19.96 63.70 0.16
CA MET A 485 -18.57 63.32 -0.04
C MET A 485 -17.88 64.26 -1.02
N VAL A 486 -16.62 64.62 -0.76
CA VAL A 486 -15.80 65.46 -1.65
C VAL A 486 -14.76 64.57 -2.34
N MET A 487 -14.64 64.73 -3.66
CA MET A 487 -13.62 64.06 -4.49
C MET A 487 -12.23 64.61 -4.14
N VAL A 488 -11.35 63.79 -3.60
CA VAL A 488 -9.94 64.13 -3.34
C VAL A 488 -9.07 63.02 -3.92
N ASN A 489 -8.21 63.36 -4.90
CA ASN A 489 -7.30 62.43 -5.58
C ASN A 489 -7.94 61.15 -6.15
N GLY A 490 -9.14 61.25 -6.75
CA GLY A 490 -9.80 60.13 -7.43
C GLY A 490 -10.53 59.15 -6.51
N GLY A 491 -10.73 59.50 -5.23
CA GLY A 491 -11.62 58.77 -4.30
C GLY A 491 -12.67 59.69 -3.67
N CYS A 492 -13.83 59.12 -3.33
CA CYS A 492 -14.90 59.78 -2.58
C CYS A 492 -14.63 59.72 -1.07
N ILE A 493 -14.38 60.86 -0.41
CA ILE A 493 -14.13 60.91 1.04
C ILE A 493 -15.22 61.76 1.73
N ARG A 494 -15.86 61.19 2.77
CA ARG A 494 -16.85 61.89 3.63
C ARG A 494 -16.15 62.85 4.58
N LEU A 495 -16.61 64.10 4.68
CA LEU A 495 -15.99 65.14 5.54
C LEU A 495 -16.01 64.78 7.04
N SER A 496 -16.96 63.93 7.46
CA SER A 496 -17.04 63.38 8.83
C SER A 496 -15.94 62.35 9.14
N VAL A 497 -15.29 61.75 8.13
CA VAL A 497 -14.22 60.77 8.31
C VAL A 497 -12.90 61.45 8.68
N LEU A 498 -12.63 62.69 8.26
CA LEU A 498 -11.39 63.41 8.61
C LEU A 498 -11.34 63.83 10.10
N LEU A 499 -12.51 64.03 10.73
CA LEU A 499 -12.61 64.38 12.15
C LEU A 499 -12.66 63.15 13.07
N VAL A 500 -13.15 62.02 12.55
CA VAL A 500 -13.25 60.75 13.28
C VAL A 500 -11.97 59.91 13.15
N SER A 501 -11.24 59.99 12.03
CA SER A 501 -10.05 59.17 11.71
C SER A 501 -8.78 59.49 12.50
N ILE A 502 -8.75 60.58 13.28
CA ILE A 502 -7.63 60.89 14.19
C ILE A 502 -7.99 60.57 15.65
N VAL A 503 -9.24 60.79 16.07
CA VAL A 503 -9.63 60.75 17.48
C VAL A 503 -10.20 59.40 17.92
N ILE A 504 -10.99 58.73 17.06
CA ILE A 504 -11.57 57.41 17.38
C ILE A 504 -10.56 56.27 17.16
N PRO A 505 -9.71 56.26 16.12
CA PRO A 505 -8.68 55.24 15.95
C PRO A 505 -7.63 55.27 17.06
N VAL A 506 -7.24 56.41 17.64
CA VAL A 506 -6.25 56.42 18.73
C VAL A 506 -6.83 55.86 20.04
N LEU A 507 -8.08 56.18 20.37
CA LEU A 507 -8.77 55.64 21.56
C LEU A 507 -9.22 54.18 21.37
N ALA A 508 -9.68 53.81 20.18
CA ALA A 508 -10.02 52.44 19.83
C ALA A 508 -8.77 51.57 19.68
N LEU A 509 -7.65 52.09 19.14
CA LEU A 509 -6.35 51.40 19.06
C LEU A 509 -5.75 51.21 20.45
N CYS A 510 -5.88 52.16 21.38
CA CYS A 510 -5.43 51.94 22.78
C CYS A 510 -6.25 50.87 23.51
N LEU A 511 -7.57 50.83 23.30
CA LEU A 511 -8.45 49.79 23.89
C LEU A 511 -8.35 48.44 23.16
N LEU A 512 -8.13 48.45 21.84
CA LEU A 512 -7.82 47.27 21.02
C LEU A 512 -6.43 46.75 21.29
N LEU A 513 -5.41 47.57 21.58
CA LEU A 513 -4.07 47.08 21.95
C LEU A 513 -4.07 46.48 23.37
N LEU A 514 -4.90 46.97 24.29
CA LEU A 514 -5.09 46.34 25.62
C LEU A 514 -5.90 45.03 25.55
N LYS A 515 -6.95 44.96 24.70
CA LYS A 515 -7.66 43.70 24.42
C LYS A 515 -6.83 42.74 23.56
N CYS A 516 -6.10 43.24 22.56
CA CYS A 516 -5.16 42.47 21.74
C CYS A 516 -3.98 42.01 22.58
N TRP A 517 -3.49 42.71 23.59
CA TRP A 517 -2.40 42.17 24.43
C TRP A 517 -2.88 41.01 25.33
N ARG A 518 -4.13 41.06 25.80
CA ARG A 518 -4.79 39.92 26.49
C ARG A 518 -5.17 38.79 25.54
N ILE A 519 -5.65 39.10 24.34
CA ILE A 519 -6.01 38.12 23.31
C ILE A 519 -4.74 37.51 22.72
N VAL A 520 -3.70 38.27 22.37
CA VAL A 520 -2.37 37.83 21.91
C VAL A 520 -1.65 36.99 22.97
N ARG A 521 -1.84 37.21 24.28
CA ARG A 521 -1.37 36.25 25.30
C ARG A 521 -2.11 34.90 25.28
N VAL A 522 -3.35 34.86 24.76
CA VAL A 522 -4.20 33.65 24.61
C VAL A 522 -4.25 33.14 23.15
N TRP A 523 -3.76 33.93 22.20
CA TRP A 523 -3.62 33.66 20.76
C TRP A 523 -2.18 33.32 20.38
N MET A 524 -1.21 33.60 21.25
CA MET A 524 0.15 33.04 21.20
C MET A 524 0.24 31.67 21.87
N ALA A 525 -0.87 31.11 22.38
CA ALA A 525 -1.02 29.66 22.33
C ALA A 525 -1.11 29.31 20.85
N ALA A 526 -0.15 28.54 20.34
CA ALA A 526 0.00 28.25 18.93
C ALA A 526 -1.36 27.83 18.33
N PRO A 527 -1.71 28.21 17.08
CA PRO A 527 -2.93 27.75 16.41
C PRO A 527 -3.16 26.24 16.55
N GLU A 528 -2.07 25.48 16.59
CA GLU A 528 -2.00 24.05 16.86
C GLU A 528 -2.60 23.62 18.21
N GLU A 529 -2.46 24.42 19.27
CA GLU A 529 -2.95 24.10 20.61
C GLU A 529 -4.47 24.25 20.71
N LYS A 530 -5.06 25.24 20.02
CA LYS A 530 -6.54 25.38 19.91
C LYS A 530 -7.15 24.28 19.05
N LEU A 531 -6.51 23.96 17.93
CA LEU A 531 -6.88 22.81 17.11
C LEU A 531 -6.80 21.53 17.94
N LEU A 532 -5.75 21.39 18.76
CA LEU A 532 -5.56 20.22 19.60
C LEU A 532 -6.63 20.12 20.67
N GLU A 533 -6.92 21.20 21.39
CA GLU A 533 -8.01 21.24 22.37
C GLU A 533 -9.36 20.92 21.72
N GLN A 534 -9.62 21.41 20.50
CA GLN A 534 -10.85 21.12 19.77
C GLN A 534 -10.92 19.65 19.33
N SER A 535 -9.83 19.06 18.86
CA SER A 535 -9.77 17.64 18.50
C SER A 535 -9.79 16.71 19.71
N VAL A 536 -9.16 17.10 20.82
CA VAL A 536 -9.31 16.41 22.11
C VAL A 536 -10.76 16.45 22.56
N SER A 537 -11.43 17.61 22.44
CA SER A 537 -12.84 17.75 22.78
C SER A 537 -13.74 16.89 21.88
N ASP A 538 -13.52 16.91 20.57
CA ASP A 538 -14.25 16.09 19.60
C ASP A 538 -13.99 14.59 19.80
N LEU A 539 -12.75 14.21 20.10
CA LEU A 539 -12.37 12.84 20.42
C LEU A 539 -13.06 12.37 21.71
N ARG A 540 -13.09 13.19 22.76
CA ARG A 540 -13.87 12.90 23.98
C ARG A 540 -15.34 12.71 23.69
N LYS A 541 -15.93 13.57 22.85
CA LYS A 541 -17.35 13.47 22.48
C LYS A 541 -17.64 12.22 21.66
N ARG A 542 -16.78 11.88 20.68
CA ARG A 542 -16.93 10.68 19.83
C ARG A 542 -16.74 9.38 20.61
N LEU A 543 -15.78 9.36 21.52
CA LEU A 543 -15.52 8.22 22.41
C LEU A 543 -16.43 8.19 23.65
N SER A 544 -17.25 9.23 23.83
CA SER A 544 -18.15 9.40 24.99
C SER A 544 -17.40 9.37 26.35
N ILE A 545 -16.27 10.10 26.41
CA ILE A 545 -15.38 10.26 27.59
C ILE A 545 -15.55 11.69 28.14
N GLU A 546 -16.77 12.02 28.59
CA GLU A 546 -17.10 13.36 29.10
C GLU A 546 -17.02 13.42 30.63
N ARG A 547 -16.82 14.63 31.19
CA ARG A 547 -16.77 14.86 32.65
C ARG A 547 -18.03 14.40 33.37
N LYS A 548 -19.19 14.49 32.70
CA LYS A 548 -20.48 14.08 33.25
C LYS A 548 -20.59 12.55 33.43
N ASP A 549 -19.75 11.80 32.72
CA ASP A 549 -19.72 10.33 32.72
C ASP A 549 -18.63 9.78 33.65
N GLY A 550 -18.00 10.63 34.49
CA GLY A 550 -16.99 10.23 35.46
C GLY A 550 -15.55 10.24 34.95
N PHE A 551 -15.30 10.69 33.73
CA PHE A 551 -13.95 10.73 33.15
C PHE A 551 -13.34 12.13 33.21
N TYR A 552 -12.26 12.26 33.97
CA TYR A 552 -11.55 13.53 34.18
C TYR A 552 -10.15 13.45 33.62
N LEU A 553 -9.67 14.53 33.01
CA LEU A 553 -8.25 14.65 32.72
C LEU A 553 -7.48 14.98 33.99
N THR A 554 -6.19 14.63 34.04
CA THR A 554 -5.30 14.91 35.18
C THR A 554 -5.28 16.38 35.60
N ASN A 555 -5.54 17.31 34.69
CA ASN A 555 -5.59 18.75 34.96
C ASN A 555 -7.00 19.31 35.23
N GLU A 556 -8.04 18.48 35.20
CA GLU A 556 -9.42 18.91 35.40
C GLU A 556 -9.81 18.84 36.88
N ARG A 557 -10.40 19.93 37.40
CA ARG A 557 -10.91 19.93 38.76
C ARG A 557 -12.13 19.02 38.87
N LEU A 558 -12.07 18.08 39.81
CA LEU A 558 -13.20 17.25 40.20
C LEU A 558 -14.35 18.13 40.70
N LEU A 559 -15.56 17.86 40.21
CA LEU A 559 -16.74 18.54 40.71
C LEU A 559 -17.06 18.07 42.14
N PRO A 560 -17.48 18.96 43.05
CA PRO A 560 -17.67 18.64 44.48
C PRO A 560 -18.63 17.49 44.79
N TRP A 561 -19.54 17.17 43.86
CA TRP A 561 -20.61 16.18 44.02
C TRP A 561 -20.31 14.84 43.32
N VAL A 562 -19.12 14.65 42.78
CA VAL A 562 -18.74 13.41 42.09
C VAL A 562 -18.03 12.48 43.08
N ASP A 563 -18.55 11.26 43.20
CA ASP A 563 -17.96 10.22 44.05
C ASP A 563 -16.56 9.85 43.52
N ARG A 564 -15.53 10.07 44.33
CA ARG A 564 -14.13 9.84 43.97
C ARG A 564 -13.85 8.38 43.58
N GLN A 565 -14.65 7.42 44.03
CA GLN A 565 -14.50 6.01 43.66
C GLN A 565 -15.03 5.69 42.25
N SER A 566 -15.90 6.56 41.71
CA SER A 566 -16.49 6.41 40.38
C SER A 566 -15.73 7.15 39.28
N VAL A 567 -14.62 7.82 39.62
CA VAL A 567 -13.87 8.67 38.69
C VAL A 567 -12.70 7.93 38.07
N VAL A 568 -12.63 7.98 36.73
CA VAL A 568 -11.47 7.53 35.97
C VAL A 568 -10.66 8.76 35.55
N ILE A 569 -9.45 8.88 36.08
CA ILE A 569 -8.52 9.95 35.71
C ILE A 569 -7.69 9.51 34.51
N ILE A 570 -7.81 10.24 33.40
CA ILE A 570 -7.07 10.02 32.17
C ILE A 570 -5.92 11.04 32.13
N PRO A 571 -4.66 10.63 31.90
CA PRO A 571 -3.58 11.57 31.69
C PRO A 571 -3.89 12.52 30.52
N LYS A 572 -3.85 13.83 30.77
CA LYS A 572 -4.08 14.86 29.75
C LYS A 572 -3.18 14.63 28.53
N GLU A 573 -1.94 14.24 28.79
CA GLU A 573 -0.90 13.99 27.80
C GLU A 573 -1.26 12.83 26.86
N SER A 574 -1.90 11.77 27.37
CA SER A 574 -2.36 10.65 26.55
C SER A 574 -3.50 11.04 25.63
N LEU A 575 -4.43 11.87 26.13
CA LEU A 575 -5.55 12.33 25.34
C LEU A 575 -5.16 13.43 24.35
N GLU A 576 -4.21 14.29 24.72
CA GLU A 576 -3.54 15.22 23.80
C GLU A 576 -2.75 14.47 22.73
N ALA A 577 -2.05 13.39 23.05
CA ALA A 577 -1.40 12.55 22.03
C ALA A 577 -2.45 11.98 21.06
N ALA A 578 -3.58 11.47 21.57
CA ALA A 578 -4.67 10.98 20.74
C ALA A 578 -5.40 12.10 19.96
N GLY A 579 -5.51 13.30 20.51
CA GLY A 579 -6.07 14.48 19.86
C GLY A 579 -5.15 15.03 18.77
N ARG A 580 -3.83 14.99 18.99
CA ARG A 580 -2.81 15.26 17.97
C ARG A 580 -2.95 14.25 16.85
N LEU A 581 -3.07 12.96 17.16
CA LEU A 581 -3.37 11.91 16.16
C LEU A 581 -4.67 12.15 15.38
N ALA A 582 -5.72 12.68 16.04
CA ALA A 582 -7.00 12.97 15.39
C ALA A 582 -6.99 14.22 14.50
N LEU A 583 -6.09 15.18 14.76
CA LEU A 583 -5.90 16.39 13.95
C LEU A 583 -5.25 16.13 12.60
N PHE A 584 -4.45 15.07 12.48
CA PHE A 584 -3.73 14.73 11.25
C PHE A 584 -4.60 13.89 10.30
N GLN A 585 -5.88 14.26 10.14
CA GLN A 585 -6.87 13.43 9.45
C GLN A 585 -6.54 13.14 7.97
N ASP A 586 -5.60 13.90 7.38
CA ASP A 586 -5.12 13.70 6.01
C ASP A 586 -3.66 13.23 5.86
N ASP A 587 -2.79 13.33 6.89
CA ASP A 587 -1.36 12.99 6.81
C ASP A 587 -0.84 12.27 8.07
N VAL A 588 -1.41 11.10 8.40
CA VAL A 588 -0.74 10.18 9.34
C VAL A 588 0.40 9.50 8.58
N ASP A 589 1.54 10.17 8.45
CA ASP A 589 2.78 9.51 8.02
C ASP A 589 3.25 8.57 9.15
N ASP A 590 3.39 7.30 8.80
CA ASP A 590 4.14 6.24 9.46
C ASP A 590 5.32 6.76 10.31
N TYR A 591 6.02 7.78 9.82
CA TYR A 591 7.18 8.39 10.47
C TYR A 591 6.91 9.07 11.84
N PHE A 592 5.78 9.75 12.04
CA PHE A 592 5.50 10.44 13.31
C PHE A 592 5.19 9.45 14.43
N LEU A 593 4.40 8.41 14.13
CA LEU A 593 4.08 7.37 15.10
C LEU A 593 5.35 6.62 15.52
N SER A 594 6.23 6.33 14.55
CA SER A 594 7.55 5.78 14.81
C SER A 594 8.43 6.72 15.64
N SER A 595 8.43 8.03 15.39
CA SER A 595 9.18 8.99 16.21
C SER A 595 8.63 9.09 17.64
N PHE A 596 7.32 8.95 17.84
CA PHE A 596 6.68 8.94 19.15
C PHE A 596 7.02 7.67 19.94
N CYS A 597 6.86 6.49 19.33
CA CYS A 597 7.22 5.21 19.94
C CYS A 597 8.73 5.07 20.16
N LEU A 598 9.55 5.55 19.22
CA LEU A 598 11.00 5.65 19.38
C LEU A 598 11.36 6.63 20.51
N GLY A 599 10.66 7.76 20.63
CA GLY A 599 10.86 8.74 21.72
C GLY A 599 10.54 8.19 23.11
N LEU A 600 9.54 7.30 23.22
CA LEU A 600 9.23 6.57 24.45
C LEU A 600 10.31 5.53 24.81
N THR A 601 11.02 4.98 23.82
CA THR A 601 12.01 3.91 24.02
C THR A 601 13.47 4.40 24.09
N THR A 602 13.79 5.57 23.51
CA THR A 602 15.19 6.07 23.37
C THR A 602 15.62 7.15 24.37
N SER A 603 14.78 7.55 25.34
CA SER A 603 15.18 8.54 26.35
C SER A 603 16.24 8.00 27.32
N ARG A 604 17.51 8.35 27.07
CA ARG A 604 18.72 7.80 27.70
C ARG A 604 19.04 8.36 29.11
N LYS A 605 18.10 9.04 29.78
CA LYS A 605 18.32 9.55 31.15
C LYS A 605 17.26 9.00 32.12
N VAL A 606 17.76 8.21 33.07
CA VAL A 606 17.14 7.73 34.32
C VAL A 606 16.31 6.43 34.18
N GLN A 607 16.83 5.36 34.79
CA GLN A 607 16.21 4.02 34.88
C GLN A 607 14.80 4.06 35.53
N GLU A 608 14.51 5.02 36.41
CA GLU A 608 13.16 5.20 37.00
C GLU A 608 12.13 5.67 35.97
N ARG A 609 12.54 6.43 34.95
CA ARG A 609 11.65 6.79 33.83
C ARG A 609 11.39 5.62 32.88
N ARG A 610 12.20 4.54 32.92
CA ARG A 610 11.96 3.34 32.09
C ARG A 610 10.76 2.55 32.56
N ASP A 611 10.56 2.40 33.87
CA ASP A 611 9.41 1.65 34.38
C ASP A 611 8.11 2.42 34.15
N GLU A 612 8.11 3.74 34.34
CA GLU A 612 6.97 4.60 34.01
C GLU A 612 6.67 4.62 32.50
N ALA A 613 7.69 4.78 31.64
CA ALA A 613 7.49 4.77 30.18
C ALA A 613 7.04 3.40 29.67
N ARG A 614 7.54 2.31 30.26
CA ARG A 614 7.09 0.94 29.95
C ARG A 614 5.66 0.72 30.40
N GLU A 615 5.28 1.18 31.60
CA GLU A 615 3.90 1.11 32.08
C GLU A 615 2.95 1.92 31.19
N GLN A 616 3.36 3.13 30.78
CA GLN A 616 2.59 3.97 29.86
C GLN A 616 2.45 3.33 28.47
N TYR A 617 3.52 2.73 27.95
CA TYR A 617 3.49 1.99 26.69
C TYR A 617 2.56 0.77 26.77
N GLU A 618 2.62 -0.01 27.85
CA GLU A 618 1.70 -1.13 28.08
C GLU A 618 0.24 -0.66 28.20
N LYS A 619 -0.03 0.46 28.87
CA LYS A 619 -1.37 1.08 28.91
C LYS A 619 -1.85 1.48 27.51
N PHE A 620 -0.97 2.03 26.67
CA PHE A 620 -1.29 2.36 25.28
C PHE A 620 -1.60 1.10 24.46
N CYS A 621 -0.78 0.05 24.57
CA CYS A 621 -1.02 -1.24 23.92
C CYS A 621 -2.37 -1.84 24.34
N HIS A 622 -2.71 -1.80 25.63
CA HIS A 622 -4.01 -2.25 26.13
C HIS A 622 -5.17 -1.42 25.57
N TRP A 623 -5.05 -0.10 25.54
CA TRP A 623 -6.05 0.78 24.95
C TRP A 623 -6.26 0.50 23.46
N LEU A 624 -5.17 0.31 22.71
CA LEU A 624 -5.21 0.00 21.28
C LEU A 624 -5.91 -1.34 21.01
N LEU A 625 -5.61 -2.36 21.82
CA LEU A 625 -6.32 -3.66 21.76
C LEU A 625 -7.81 -3.52 22.13
N GLY A 626 -8.15 -2.64 23.07
CA GLY A 626 -9.54 -2.29 23.40
C GLY A 626 -10.30 -1.70 22.20
N ILE A 627 -9.65 -0.78 21.46
CA ILE A 627 -10.20 -0.26 20.20
C ILE A 627 -10.36 -1.37 19.16
N CYS A 628 -9.34 -2.22 18.99
CA CYS A 628 -9.42 -3.35 18.07
C CYS A 628 -10.61 -4.25 18.41
N ARG A 629 -10.84 -4.55 19.70
CA ARG A 629 -11.99 -5.35 20.15
C ARG A 629 -13.30 -4.71 19.71
N ALA A 630 -13.51 -3.43 20.03
CA ALA A 630 -14.74 -2.71 19.68
C ALA A 630 -14.99 -2.64 18.16
N LEU A 631 -13.93 -2.54 17.35
CA LEU A 631 -14.02 -2.50 15.90
C LEU A 631 -14.21 -3.88 15.25
N LEU A 632 -13.74 -4.95 15.90
CA LEU A 632 -13.75 -6.31 15.37
C LEU A 632 -14.93 -7.17 15.88
N GLN A 633 -15.58 -6.79 16.98
CA GLN A 633 -16.65 -7.56 17.61
C GLN A 633 -17.98 -7.55 16.82
N ALA A 634 -18.67 -8.70 16.86
CA ALA A 634 -19.91 -9.02 16.17
C ALA A 634 -21.04 -8.05 16.43
N SER A 635 -21.35 -7.88 17.71
CA SER A 635 -22.69 -7.51 18.14
C SER A 635 -22.64 -6.33 19.11
N PRO A 636 -23.51 -5.33 18.95
CA PRO A 636 -23.76 -4.34 19.99
C PRO A 636 -24.66 -4.88 21.13
N SER A 637 -25.01 -6.18 21.13
CA SER A 637 -25.92 -6.78 22.13
C SER A 637 -25.28 -7.09 23.48
N SER A 638 -23.95 -7.11 23.60
CA SER A 638 -23.34 -6.99 24.93
C SER A 638 -23.49 -5.55 25.37
N SER A 639 -24.30 -5.34 26.40
CA SER A 639 -24.30 -4.13 27.22
C SER A 639 -22.87 -3.59 27.33
N PHE A 640 -22.65 -2.35 26.87
CA PHE A 640 -21.62 -1.50 27.47
C PHE A 640 -21.69 -1.66 29.00
N PRO A 641 -20.56 -1.67 29.73
CA PRO A 641 -20.53 -1.91 31.17
C PRO A 641 -21.67 -1.15 31.86
N SER A 642 -22.50 -1.89 32.60
CA SER A 642 -23.91 -1.62 32.92
C SER A 642 -24.19 -0.41 33.83
N GLY A 643 -23.32 0.61 33.86
CA GLY A 643 -23.56 1.91 34.48
C GLY A 643 -24.27 2.93 33.58
N TRP A 644 -24.52 2.59 32.30
CA TRP A 644 -25.06 3.51 31.29
C TRP A 644 -26.58 3.31 31.13
N SER A 645 -27.37 3.97 31.98
CA SER A 645 -28.84 3.90 31.98
C SER A 645 -29.47 4.66 30.80
N LYS A 646 -30.11 3.93 29.88
CA LYS A 646 -31.06 4.47 28.90
C LYS A 646 -32.41 4.77 29.57
N LYS A 647 -32.64 6.02 29.97
CA LYS A 647 -34.00 6.54 30.18
C LYS A 647 -34.18 7.82 29.39
N GLY A 648 -34.93 7.74 28.29
CA GLY A 648 -35.47 8.93 27.65
C GLY A 648 -35.64 8.86 26.14
N LEU A 649 -36.19 7.79 25.56
CA LEU A 649 -36.89 7.87 24.28
C LEU A 649 -37.62 6.54 24.04
N LEU A 650 -38.92 6.50 24.35
CA LEU A 650 -39.96 5.61 23.79
C LEU A 650 -41.14 5.59 24.79
N ARG A 651 -41.99 6.62 24.71
CA ARG A 651 -43.34 6.57 25.26
C ARG A 651 -44.29 7.02 24.17
N ARG A 652 -45.26 6.15 23.85
CA ARG A 652 -46.39 6.25 22.89
C ARG A 652 -46.10 5.87 21.43
N VAL A 653 -46.27 4.58 21.13
CA VAL A 653 -47.02 4.15 19.93
C VAL A 653 -48.02 3.08 20.40
N SER A 654 -49.28 3.25 20.01
CA SER A 654 -50.42 2.42 20.41
C SER A 654 -50.39 1.04 19.72
N PRO A 655 -50.73 -0.06 20.42
CA PRO A 655 -50.57 -1.41 19.88
C PRO A 655 -51.87 -1.88 19.22
N HIS A 656 -52.22 -1.47 17.99
CA HIS A 656 -53.33 -2.14 17.24
C HIS A 656 -53.24 -2.11 15.70
N ALA A 657 -52.04 -1.92 15.11
CA ALA A 657 -51.88 -2.06 13.65
C ALA A 657 -50.45 -2.49 13.27
N ALA A 658 -50.06 -3.74 13.55
CA ALA A 658 -48.70 -4.18 13.25
C ALA A 658 -48.55 -5.70 13.06
N THR A 659 -49.09 -6.26 11.98
CA THR A 659 -48.69 -7.61 11.50
C THR A 659 -48.20 -7.64 10.05
N ARG A 660 -48.16 -6.50 9.33
CA ARG A 660 -47.55 -6.42 7.97
C ARG A 660 -46.40 -5.41 7.81
N LYS A 661 -46.06 -4.61 8.82
CA LYS A 661 -44.94 -3.63 8.77
C LYS A 661 -43.70 -4.02 9.60
N TRP A 662 -43.75 -5.14 10.31
CA TRP A 662 -42.65 -5.58 11.20
C TRP A 662 -41.44 -6.11 10.41
N SER A 663 -41.65 -6.85 9.33
CA SER A 663 -40.57 -7.37 8.48
C SER A 663 -39.74 -6.25 7.82
N THR A 664 -40.38 -5.15 7.41
CA THR A 664 -39.71 -4.01 6.78
C THR A 664 -38.85 -3.21 7.77
N VAL A 665 -39.32 -3.06 9.02
CA VAL A 665 -38.57 -2.34 10.07
C VAL A 665 -37.41 -3.17 10.58
N VAL A 666 -37.60 -4.49 10.74
CA VAL A 666 -36.51 -5.42 11.09
C VAL A 666 -35.46 -5.44 9.97
N SER A 667 -35.87 -5.58 8.71
CA SER A 667 -34.94 -5.58 7.57
C SER A 667 -34.15 -4.27 7.44
N ALA A 668 -34.77 -3.11 7.71
CA ALA A 668 -34.08 -1.81 7.66
C ALA A 668 -33.11 -1.61 8.84
N ALA A 669 -33.48 -2.03 10.05
CA ALA A 669 -32.60 -1.99 11.22
C ALA A 669 -31.41 -2.96 11.06
N GLU A 670 -31.65 -4.13 10.48
CA GLU A 670 -30.63 -5.13 10.17
C GLU A 670 -29.68 -4.67 9.05
N ALA A 671 -30.20 -4.03 7.99
CA ALA A 671 -29.38 -3.42 6.96
C ALA A 671 -28.45 -2.35 7.54
N LYS A 672 -28.97 -1.49 8.44
CA LYS A 672 -28.19 -0.45 9.12
C LYS A 672 -27.11 -1.04 10.05
N ALA A 673 -27.44 -2.08 10.80
CA ALA A 673 -26.47 -2.77 11.67
C ALA A 673 -25.35 -3.47 10.88
N THR A 674 -25.67 -4.01 9.70
CA THR A 674 -24.70 -4.66 8.80
C THR A 674 -23.74 -3.64 8.19
N ASP A 675 -24.26 -2.48 7.77
CA ASP A 675 -23.47 -1.36 7.25
C ASP A 675 -22.50 -0.82 8.31
N GLU A 676 -22.97 -0.64 9.56
CA GLU A 676 -22.13 -0.21 10.68
C GLU A 676 -20.98 -1.19 10.99
N ARG A 677 -21.22 -2.51 10.92
CA ARG A 677 -20.15 -3.53 11.08
C ARG A 677 -19.11 -3.44 9.97
N TYR A 678 -19.53 -3.26 8.72
CA TYR A 678 -18.61 -3.12 7.59
C TYR A 678 -17.76 -1.85 7.72
N GLN A 679 -18.38 -0.74 8.09
CA GLN A 679 -17.70 0.53 8.34
C GLN A 679 -16.68 0.43 9.48
N ARG A 680 -17.03 -0.21 10.60
CA ARG A 680 -16.09 -0.44 11.73
C ARG A 680 -14.88 -1.28 11.31
N HIS A 681 -15.10 -2.38 10.60
CA HIS A 681 -13.98 -3.21 10.13
C HIS A 681 -13.15 -2.50 9.05
N ALA A 682 -13.78 -1.76 8.14
CA ALA A 682 -13.09 -0.95 7.14
C ALA A 682 -12.25 0.15 7.81
N TYR A 683 -12.76 0.76 8.89
CA TYR A 683 -12.03 1.71 9.71
C TYR A 683 -10.82 1.06 10.38
N PHE A 684 -10.99 -0.11 11.02
CA PHE A 684 -9.89 -0.89 11.56
C PHE A 684 -8.80 -1.10 10.51
N LYS A 685 -9.17 -1.61 9.33
CA LYS A 685 -8.23 -1.88 8.25
C LYS A 685 -7.50 -0.64 7.75
N ARG A 686 -8.21 0.47 7.55
CA ARG A 686 -7.66 1.69 6.95
C ARG A 686 -6.90 2.59 7.93
N LYS A 687 -7.18 2.51 9.23
CA LYS A 687 -6.68 3.48 10.20
C LYS A 687 -5.95 2.84 11.38
N VAL A 688 -6.38 1.65 11.83
CA VAL A 688 -5.79 1.00 13.00
C VAL A 688 -4.70 0.01 12.59
N ALA A 689 -4.98 -0.84 11.59
CA ALA A 689 -4.05 -1.88 11.16
C ALA A 689 -2.77 -1.32 10.53
N ILE A 690 -2.81 -0.11 9.95
CA ILE A 690 -1.65 0.54 9.34
C ILE A 690 -0.69 1.20 10.34
N LEU A 691 -1.03 1.25 11.63
CA LEU A 691 -0.19 1.91 12.63
C LEU A 691 1.18 1.20 12.76
N ASN A 692 2.27 1.95 12.72
CA ASN A 692 3.62 1.38 12.82
C ASN A 692 3.92 0.64 14.13
N VAL A 693 3.18 0.91 15.21
CA VAL A 693 3.34 0.19 16.48
C VAL A 693 3.21 -1.33 16.31
N TRP A 694 2.41 -1.81 15.37
CA TRP A 694 2.28 -3.25 15.09
C TRP A 694 3.55 -3.87 14.48
N ARG A 695 4.39 -3.05 13.83
CA ARG A 695 5.68 -3.45 13.28
C ARG A 695 6.78 -3.37 14.34
N GLU A 696 6.68 -2.39 15.23
CA GLU A 696 7.69 -2.12 16.27
C GLU A 696 7.58 -3.08 17.46
N ASP A 697 6.38 -3.60 17.75
CA ASP A 697 6.16 -4.57 18.82
C ASP A 697 5.49 -5.86 18.28
N PRO A 698 6.29 -6.89 17.99
CA PRO A 698 5.78 -8.18 17.52
C PRO A 698 4.79 -8.82 18.52
N ASN A 699 4.99 -8.61 19.82
CA ASN A 699 4.12 -9.18 20.84
C ASN A 699 2.74 -8.54 20.83
N LEU A 700 2.65 -7.26 20.46
CA LEU A 700 1.38 -6.55 20.32
C LEU A 700 0.51 -7.18 19.22
N PHE A 701 1.12 -7.59 18.10
CA PHE A 701 0.39 -8.31 17.06
C PHE A 701 -0.06 -9.71 17.52
N ASP A 702 0.77 -10.44 18.28
CA ASP A 702 0.35 -11.72 18.88
C ASP A 702 -0.80 -11.52 19.87
N ARG A 703 -0.81 -10.44 20.66
CA ARG A 703 -1.95 -10.09 21.52
C ARG A 703 -3.21 -9.80 20.69
N LEU A 704 -3.08 -9.14 19.54
CA LEU A 704 -4.20 -8.94 18.61
C LEU A 704 -4.68 -10.26 18.00
N ARG A 705 -3.78 -11.21 17.69
CA ARG A 705 -4.15 -12.56 17.24
C ARG A 705 -4.91 -13.30 18.33
N SER A 706 -4.46 -13.23 19.58
CA SER A 706 -5.18 -13.80 20.74
C SER A 706 -6.56 -13.19 20.90
N LEU A 707 -6.68 -11.86 20.78
CA LEU A 707 -7.98 -11.17 20.79
C LEU A 707 -8.88 -11.61 19.63
N ALA A 708 -8.32 -11.80 18.43
CA ALA A 708 -9.08 -12.28 17.29
C ALA A 708 -9.57 -13.73 17.51
N MET A 709 -8.77 -14.58 18.18
CA MET A 709 -9.18 -15.93 18.58
C MET A 709 -10.32 -15.90 19.61
N GLU A 710 -10.21 -15.07 20.64
CA GLU A 710 -11.27 -14.87 21.64
C GLU A 710 -12.60 -14.46 20.99
N LEU A 711 -12.55 -13.46 20.08
CA LEU A 711 -13.75 -13.03 19.32
C LEU A 711 -14.27 -14.11 18.36
N MET A 712 -13.40 -15.00 17.86
CA MET A 712 -13.82 -16.15 17.07
C MET A 712 -14.52 -17.19 17.92
N ASP A 713 -14.06 -17.43 19.15
CA ASP A 713 -14.69 -18.36 20.09
C ASP A 713 -16.07 -17.83 20.54
N GLU A 714 -16.19 -16.52 20.79
CA GLU A 714 -17.49 -15.85 21.00
C GLU A 714 -18.45 -16.10 19.81
N SER A 715 -17.94 -15.92 18.57
CA SER A 715 -18.76 -16.11 17.36
C SER A 715 -19.10 -17.59 17.10
N ALA A 716 -18.21 -18.51 17.49
CA ALA A 716 -18.41 -19.96 17.40
C ALA A 716 -19.51 -20.40 18.37
N HIS A 717 -19.51 -19.86 19.59
CA HIS A 717 -20.58 -20.08 20.57
C HIS A 717 -21.94 -19.62 20.02
N ASP A 718 -22.01 -18.41 19.43
CA ASP A 718 -23.23 -17.93 18.78
C ASP A 718 -23.69 -18.86 17.63
N CYS A 719 -22.75 -19.44 16.87
CA CYS A 719 -23.08 -20.41 15.82
C CYS A 719 -23.64 -21.72 16.40
N GLU A 720 -23.08 -22.21 17.49
CA GLU A 720 -23.55 -23.42 18.16
C GLU A 720 -24.96 -23.22 18.73
N GLU A 721 -25.23 -22.10 19.39
CA GLU A 721 -26.57 -21.77 19.89
C GLU A 721 -27.59 -21.64 18.76
N ARG A 722 -27.22 -21.00 17.64
CA ARG A 722 -28.09 -20.97 16.45
C ARG A 722 -28.29 -22.37 15.87
N CYS A 723 -27.25 -23.21 15.82
CA CYS A 723 -27.38 -24.57 15.31
C CYS A 723 -28.33 -25.41 16.19
N LYS A 724 -28.26 -25.29 17.52
CA LYS A 724 -29.21 -25.94 18.44
C LYS A 724 -30.67 -25.57 18.13
N GLN A 725 -30.93 -24.30 17.82
CA GLN A 725 -32.27 -23.87 17.38
C GLN A 725 -32.68 -24.52 16.06
N LEU A 726 -31.78 -24.59 15.08
CA LEU A 726 -32.06 -25.27 13.81
C LEU A 726 -32.33 -26.77 14.02
N TYR A 727 -31.72 -27.41 15.03
CA TYR A 727 -31.97 -28.81 15.39
C TYR A 727 -33.38 -29.10 15.90
N GLU A 728 -34.11 -28.07 16.36
CA GLU A 728 -35.50 -28.19 16.80
C GLU A 728 -36.50 -28.14 15.63
N GLU A 729 -36.05 -27.75 14.43
CA GLU A 729 -36.89 -27.68 13.23
C GLU A 729 -37.12 -29.08 12.62
N GLU A 730 -38.36 -29.40 12.21
CA GLU A 730 -38.72 -30.72 11.66
C GLU A 730 -37.92 -31.07 10.39
N SER A 731 -37.69 -30.07 9.53
CA SER A 731 -36.93 -30.20 8.29
C SER A 731 -35.44 -30.45 8.51
N MET A 732 -34.92 -30.30 9.73
CA MET A 732 -33.54 -30.64 10.05
C MET A 732 -33.26 -32.13 9.85
N GLN A 733 -34.21 -33.03 10.13
CA GLN A 733 -33.99 -34.47 9.90
C GLN A 733 -33.78 -34.77 8.42
N VAL A 734 -34.45 -34.01 7.54
CA VAL A 734 -34.25 -34.10 6.09
C VAL A 734 -32.91 -33.49 5.68
N LEU A 735 -32.54 -32.34 6.25
CA LEU A 735 -31.24 -31.70 6.02
C LEU A 735 -30.10 -32.61 6.43
N LEU A 736 -30.19 -33.21 7.62
CA LEU A 736 -29.28 -34.26 8.04
C LEU A 736 -29.34 -35.39 7.03
N GLY A 737 -30.51 -35.89 6.62
CA GLY A 737 -30.69 -36.93 5.60
C GLY A 737 -29.93 -36.74 4.28
N LEU A 738 -29.61 -35.51 3.87
CA LEU A 738 -28.73 -35.21 2.73
C LEU A 738 -27.30 -35.71 3.03
N GLN A 739 -27.02 -36.97 2.67
CA GLN A 739 -25.72 -37.63 2.81
C GLN A 739 -24.68 -37.02 1.85
N ASP A 740 -23.40 -37.32 2.10
CA ASP A 740 -22.31 -37.20 1.13
C ASP A 740 -22.58 -38.15 -0.06
N MET A 741 -23.57 -37.84 -0.89
CA MET A 741 -23.86 -38.61 -2.10
C MET A 741 -22.73 -38.40 -3.10
N HIS A 742 -21.99 -39.47 -3.39
CA HIS A 742 -21.10 -39.56 -4.54
C HIS A 742 -21.89 -40.27 -5.66
N HIS A 743 -22.33 -39.51 -6.67
CA HIS A 743 -23.30 -39.99 -7.67
C HIS A 743 -22.71 -40.97 -8.72
N GLY A 744 -21.72 -41.80 -8.36
CA GLY A 744 -20.88 -42.50 -9.33
C GLY A 744 -20.86 -44.03 -9.28
N GLN A 745 -21.66 -44.72 -8.45
CA GLN A 745 -21.37 -46.15 -8.27
C GLN A 745 -22.51 -47.09 -7.86
N GLN A 746 -23.67 -47.01 -8.48
CA GLN A 746 -24.75 -47.97 -8.19
C GLN A 746 -25.37 -48.67 -9.41
N GLN A 747 -24.70 -48.73 -10.57
CA GLN A 747 -25.35 -49.31 -11.76
C GLN A 747 -24.61 -50.35 -12.62
N ASP A 748 -23.35 -50.73 -12.34
CA ASP A 748 -22.61 -51.63 -13.28
C ASP A 748 -22.09 -52.98 -12.72
N ASP A 749 -22.40 -53.39 -11.49
CA ASP A 749 -21.89 -54.67 -10.93
C ASP A 749 -22.82 -55.89 -11.11
N GLU A 750 -23.77 -55.87 -12.06
CA GLU A 750 -24.55 -57.05 -12.47
C GLU A 750 -24.30 -57.46 -13.93
N ILE A 751 -23.05 -57.74 -14.31
CA ILE A 751 -22.80 -58.65 -15.45
C ILE A 751 -21.74 -59.67 -15.04
N GLY A 752 -22.23 -60.89 -14.77
CA GLY A 752 -21.44 -62.05 -14.45
C GLY A 752 -20.51 -62.49 -15.58
N GLY A 753 -19.35 -63.00 -15.18
CA GLY A 753 -18.41 -63.68 -16.04
C GLY A 753 -17.41 -64.48 -15.21
N GLN A 754 -17.77 -65.73 -14.90
CA GLN A 754 -16.82 -66.72 -14.40
C GLN A 754 -15.76 -66.98 -15.47
N GLN A 755 -14.48 -66.80 -15.14
CA GLN A 755 -13.38 -67.50 -15.81
C GLN A 755 -12.39 -68.05 -14.78
N PRO A 756 -11.95 -69.33 -14.91
CA PRO A 756 -10.99 -69.94 -14.02
C PRO A 756 -9.55 -70.00 -14.61
N TYR A 757 -8.58 -69.85 -13.70
CA TYR A 757 -7.23 -70.43 -13.67
C TYR A 757 -6.06 -69.90 -14.53
N ALA A 758 -4.88 -70.03 -13.88
CA ALA A 758 -3.48 -69.98 -14.33
C ALA A 758 -2.81 -68.59 -14.34
N SER A 759 -1.62 -68.37 -13.77
CA SER A 759 -0.66 -69.22 -13.04
C SER A 759 0.26 -68.30 -12.22
N GLU A 760 0.68 -68.81 -11.06
CA GLU A 760 1.74 -68.26 -10.21
C GLU A 760 3.07 -68.21 -10.99
N ASP A 761 3.76 -67.07 -10.92
CA ASP A 761 5.19 -66.88 -10.58
C ASP A 761 5.69 -65.59 -11.27
N ASP A 762 5.80 -64.50 -10.49
CA ASP A 762 6.74 -63.37 -10.67
C ASP A 762 6.30 -62.12 -9.86
N GLY A 763 7.06 -61.81 -8.81
CA GLY A 763 7.37 -60.41 -8.44
C GLY A 763 6.37 -59.66 -7.53
N GLU A 764 6.53 -59.85 -6.23
CA GLU A 764 5.83 -59.25 -5.08
C GLU A 764 5.91 -57.71 -4.92
N LEU A 765 6.19 -56.93 -5.98
CA LEU A 765 6.30 -55.46 -5.92
C LEU A 765 5.23 -54.70 -6.75
N ARG A 766 4.31 -55.41 -7.42
CA ARG A 766 3.25 -54.79 -8.24
C ARG A 766 1.83 -54.86 -7.65
N SER A 767 1.57 -55.66 -6.61
CA SER A 767 0.20 -55.86 -6.08
C SER A 767 -0.30 -54.73 -5.17
N ASP A 768 0.59 -54.00 -4.50
CA ASP A 768 0.17 -52.92 -3.58
C ASP A 768 -0.31 -51.66 -4.32
N VAL A 769 0.20 -51.40 -5.52
CA VAL A 769 -0.23 -50.23 -6.34
C VAL A 769 -1.60 -50.47 -6.99
N ALA A 770 -1.97 -51.73 -7.26
CA ALA A 770 -3.25 -52.07 -7.87
C ALA A 770 -4.40 -52.13 -6.85
N ARG A 771 -4.15 -52.59 -5.61
CA ARG A 771 -5.16 -52.62 -4.55
C ARG A 771 -5.48 -51.23 -3.97
N ASP A 772 -4.53 -50.29 -3.98
CA ASP A 772 -4.80 -48.91 -3.55
C ASP A 772 -5.63 -48.12 -4.59
N ARG A 773 -5.61 -48.52 -5.87
CA ARG A 773 -6.41 -47.88 -6.93
C ARG A 773 -7.91 -48.12 -6.84
N GLN A 774 -8.34 -49.22 -6.21
CA GLN A 774 -9.75 -49.63 -6.18
C GLN A 774 -10.52 -49.11 -4.94
N LYS A 775 -9.82 -48.49 -3.97
CA LYS A 775 -10.44 -47.80 -2.82
C LYS A 775 -10.37 -46.28 -2.88
N ASP A 776 -9.67 -45.70 -3.86
CA ASP A 776 -9.56 -44.25 -4.06
C ASP A 776 -10.73 -43.67 -4.89
N MET A 777 -11.91 -44.30 -4.77
CA MET A 777 -13.10 -44.04 -5.55
C MET A 777 -13.74 -42.69 -5.19
N GLY A 778 -13.92 -41.82 -6.19
CA GLY A 778 -14.85 -40.69 -6.14
C GLY A 778 -14.32 -39.35 -5.59
N LEU A 779 -13.00 -39.16 -5.50
CA LEU A 779 -12.47 -37.81 -5.25
C LEU A 779 -12.64 -36.95 -6.49
N LEU A 780 -13.64 -36.06 -6.46
CA LEU A 780 -13.86 -35.01 -7.45
C LEU A 780 -12.61 -34.15 -7.60
N ARG A 781 -12.06 -34.01 -8.82
CA ARG A 781 -10.82 -33.25 -9.07
C ARG A 781 -10.91 -32.38 -10.33
N GLN A 782 -10.14 -31.29 -10.33
CA GLN A 782 -10.09 -30.33 -11.46
C GLN A 782 -9.37 -30.87 -12.71
N ASP A 783 -8.58 -31.93 -12.56
CA ASP A 783 -7.86 -32.62 -13.65
C ASP A 783 -8.61 -33.87 -14.16
N ASP A 784 -9.83 -34.14 -13.67
CA ASP A 784 -10.67 -35.22 -14.18
C ASP A 784 -11.06 -34.97 -15.65
N ASP A 785 -11.21 -36.04 -16.43
CA ASP A 785 -11.44 -35.97 -17.88
C ASP A 785 -12.74 -35.28 -18.28
N ASP A 786 -13.72 -35.20 -17.38
CA ASP A 786 -14.99 -34.50 -17.57
C ASP A 786 -14.94 -33.03 -17.12
N VAL A 787 -13.90 -32.60 -16.39
CA VAL A 787 -13.73 -31.22 -15.92
C VAL A 787 -12.63 -30.49 -16.71
N ARG A 788 -11.46 -31.10 -16.90
CA ARG A 788 -10.31 -30.57 -17.66
C ARG A 788 -9.96 -29.09 -17.35
N ALA A 789 -10.17 -28.67 -16.11
CA ALA A 789 -9.85 -27.31 -15.66
C ALA A 789 -8.34 -27.11 -15.52
N ILE A 790 -7.60 -28.18 -15.22
CA ILE A 790 -6.14 -28.24 -15.23
C ILE A 790 -5.69 -29.22 -16.30
N ARG A 791 -4.75 -28.81 -17.14
CA ARG A 791 -4.10 -29.69 -18.13
C ARG A 791 -2.71 -30.04 -17.66
N ILE A 792 -2.37 -31.31 -17.76
CA ILE A 792 -1.08 -31.86 -17.34
C ILE A 792 -0.53 -32.62 -18.54
N ASP A 793 0.69 -32.30 -18.96
CA ASP A 793 1.40 -33.10 -19.94
C ASP A 793 1.71 -34.49 -19.37
N ASP A 794 1.55 -35.55 -20.15
CA ASP A 794 1.73 -36.92 -19.64
C ASP A 794 3.18 -37.21 -19.23
N GLY A 795 4.16 -36.57 -19.87
CA GLY A 795 5.57 -36.66 -19.49
C GLY A 795 5.85 -35.97 -18.15
N GLU A 796 5.33 -34.76 -17.96
CA GLU A 796 5.41 -34.03 -16.69
C GLU A 796 4.71 -34.77 -15.55
N ARG A 797 3.57 -35.41 -15.86
CA ARG A 797 2.78 -36.19 -14.91
C ARG A 797 3.58 -37.33 -14.30
N VAL A 798 4.28 -38.11 -15.11
CA VAL A 798 5.09 -39.24 -14.64
C VAL A 798 6.25 -38.75 -13.77
N ASN A 799 6.97 -37.73 -14.22
CA ASN A 799 8.12 -37.21 -13.48
C ASN A 799 7.71 -36.59 -12.13
N ALA A 800 6.67 -35.77 -12.12
CA ALA A 800 6.19 -35.13 -10.91
C ALA A 800 5.57 -36.12 -9.91
N GLN A 801 4.88 -37.17 -10.39
CA GLN A 801 4.41 -38.26 -9.53
C GLN A 801 5.59 -39.00 -8.87
N PHE A 802 6.67 -39.25 -9.61
CA PHE A 802 7.88 -39.85 -9.07
C PHE A 802 8.51 -38.97 -7.97
N LEU A 803 8.69 -37.67 -8.24
CA LEU A 803 9.18 -36.71 -7.25
C LEU A 803 8.28 -36.63 -6.01
N PHE A 804 6.96 -36.57 -6.22
CA PHE A 804 5.96 -36.52 -5.15
C PHE A 804 6.01 -37.76 -4.25
N GLN A 805 6.12 -38.96 -4.83
CA GLN A 805 6.28 -40.20 -4.07
C GLN A 805 7.60 -40.24 -3.31
N ARG A 806 8.70 -39.76 -3.92
CA ARG A 806 10.01 -39.64 -3.25
C ARG A 806 9.94 -38.71 -2.05
N MET A 807 9.31 -37.54 -2.17
CA MET A 807 9.13 -36.60 -1.05
C MET A 807 8.28 -37.21 0.06
N ARG A 808 7.15 -37.85 -0.29
CA ARG A 808 6.30 -38.55 0.67
C ARG A 808 7.06 -39.60 1.48
N ARG A 809 7.99 -40.33 0.85
CA ARG A 809 8.87 -41.30 1.54
C ARG A 809 9.93 -40.63 2.42
N SER A 810 10.50 -39.52 1.96
CA SER A 810 11.59 -38.82 2.67
C SER A 810 11.15 -37.98 3.86
N GLY A 811 9.85 -37.68 3.99
CA GLY A 811 9.34 -36.73 4.99
C GLY A 811 9.79 -35.28 4.76
N ASN A 812 10.44 -34.98 3.64
CA ASN A 812 10.91 -33.64 3.30
C ASN A 812 9.77 -32.88 2.58
N LEU A 813 8.93 -32.22 3.38
CA LEU A 813 7.60 -31.73 3.00
C LEU A 813 7.60 -30.28 2.49
N HIS A 814 8.43 -29.96 1.50
CA HIS A 814 8.22 -28.74 0.71
C HIS A 814 7.29 -29.06 -0.45
N CYS A 815 6.18 -28.31 -0.59
CA CYS A 815 5.28 -28.48 -1.73
C CYS A 815 6.08 -28.27 -3.02
N LEU A 816 5.91 -29.16 -4.01
CA LEU A 816 6.35 -28.87 -5.37
C LEU A 816 5.75 -27.51 -5.77
N ASP A 817 6.53 -26.71 -6.47
CA ASP A 817 6.02 -25.46 -7.01
C ASP A 817 4.93 -25.79 -8.05
N GLU A 818 3.67 -25.66 -7.64
CA GLU A 818 2.50 -25.85 -8.50
C GLU A 818 1.99 -24.51 -9.06
N GLY A 819 2.83 -23.47 -9.09
CA GLY A 819 2.48 -22.13 -9.57
C GLY A 819 1.83 -22.12 -10.97
N VAL A 820 2.28 -23.00 -11.86
CA VAL A 820 1.71 -23.16 -13.21
C VAL A 820 0.25 -23.66 -13.14
N PHE A 821 -0.04 -24.71 -12.37
CA PHE A 821 -1.39 -25.26 -12.25
C PHE A 821 -2.33 -24.32 -11.50
N ILE A 822 -1.81 -23.61 -10.48
CA ILE A 822 -2.57 -22.54 -9.81
C ILE A 822 -2.96 -21.46 -10.82
N THR A 823 -2.03 -21.05 -11.68
CA THR A 823 -2.29 -20.03 -12.71
C THR A 823 -3.31 -20.52 -13.74
N GLN A 824 -3.22 -21.77 -14.20
CA GLN A 824 -4.21 -22.38 -15.09
C GLN A 824 -5.61 -22.39 -14.45
N LEU A 825 -5.71 -22.92 -13.23
CA LEU A 825 -6.98 -23.00 -12.50
C LEU A 825 -7.57 -21.62 -12.23
N ARG A 826 -6.72 -20.63 -11.91
CA ARG A 826 -7.12 -19.24 -11.73
C ARG A 826 -7.66 -18.63 -13.02
N ALA A 827 -6.95 -18.80 -14.14
CA ALA A 827 -7.38 -18.28 -15.43
C ALA A 827 -8.74 -18.88 -15.83
N ARG A 828 -8.90 -20.19 -15.66
CA ARG A 828 -10.17 -20.89 -15.88
C ARG A 828 -11.29 -20.34 -14.99
N ALA A 829 -11.00 -20.12 -13.71
CA ALA A 829 -11.95 -19.54 -12.77
C ALA A 829 -12.36 -18.12 -13.16
N GLN A 830 -11.42 -17.28 -13.61
CA GLN A 830 -11.73 -15.91 -14.05
C GLN A 830 -12.65 -15.89 -15.27
N LEU A 831 -12.40 -16.80 -16.23
CA LEU A 831 -13.23 -16.96 -17.43
C LEU A 831 -14.67 -17.37 -17.07
N LEU A 832 -14.83 -18.37 -16.20
CA LEU A 832 -16.13 -18.98 -15.92
C LEU A 832 -16.89 -18.35 -14.75
N ASN A 833 -16.29 -17.47 -13.94
CA ASN A 833 -16.91 -17.02 -12.69
C ASN A 833 -18.27 -16.34 -12.90
N LEU A 834 -18.40 -15.49 -13.92
CA LEU A 834 -19.64 -14.76 -14.17
C LEU A 834 -20.75 -15.67 -14.69
N SER A 835 -20.44 -16.55 -15.63
CA SER A 835 -21.41 -17.47 -16.22
C SER A 835 -21.82 -18.56 -15.23
N PHE A 836 -20.90 -19.01 -14.36
CA PHE A 836 -21.19 -19.85 -13.19
C PHE A 836 -22.19 -19.18 -12.25
N HIS A 837 -21.95 -17.91 -11.85
CA HIS A 837 -22.88 -17.17 -10.99
C HIS A 837 -24.27 -17.04 -11.63
N ARG A 838 -24.30 -16.76 -12.94
CA ARG A 838 -25.55 -16.65 -13.69
C ARG A 838 -26.32 -17.98 -13.72
N ALA A 839 -25.63 -19.08 -14.00
CA ALA A 839 -26.26 -20.40 -14.02
C ALA A 839 -26.89 -20.78 -12.66
N VAL A 840 -26.23 -20.45 -11.54
CA VAL A 840 -26.81 -20.64 -10.20
C VAL A 840 -28.04 -19.75 -9.99
N ILE A 841 -28.00 -18.47 -10.39
CA ILE A 841 -29.14 -17.57 -10.29
C ILE A 841 -30.31 -18.07 -11.17
N ASP A 842 -30.02 -18.57 -12.36
CA ASP A 842 -31.03 -19.07 -13.30
C ASP A 842 -31.74 -20.30 -12.73
N VAL A 843 -31.01 -21.23 -12.08
CA VAL A 843 -31.62 -22.36 -11.34
C VAL A 843 -32.58 -21.86 -10.26
N LEU A 844 -32.16 -20.91 -9.42
CA LEU A 844 -33.02 -20.37 -8.35
C LEU A 844 -34.21 -19.56 -8.89
N SER A 845 -34.04 -18.89 -10.03
CA SER A 845 -35.07 -18.06 -10.65
C SER A 845 -36.26 -18.86 -11.19
N LEU A 846 -36.07 -20.14 -11.51
CA LEU A 846 -37.15 -21.05 -11.90
C LEU A 846 -38.19 -21.25 -10.78
N HIS A 847 -37.79 -20.98 -9.54
CA HIS A 847 -38.61 -21.15 -8.36
C HIS A 847 -39.08 -19.81 -7.79
N CYS A 848 -39.10 -18.73 -8.57
CA CYS A 848 -39.52 -17.40 -8.11
C CYS A 848 -40.90 -17.00 -8.70
N SER A 849 -41.77 -16.45 -7.84
CA SER A 849 -43.10 -15.92 -8.22
C SER A 849 -43.07 -14.79 -9.25
N SER A 850 -41.94 -14.07 -9.36
CA SER A 850 -41.80 -12.90 -10.23
C SER A 850 -40.61 -13.07 -11.17
N PRO A 851 -40.76 -12.79 -12.48
CA PRO A 851 -39.64 -12.84 -13.41
C PRO A 851 -38.58 -11.82 -12.98
N PHE A 852 -37.43 -12.33 -12.54
CA PHE A 852 -36.30 -11.52 -12.13
C PHE A 852 -35.56 -11.03 -13.37
N SER A 853 -35.78 -9.78 -13.76
CA SER A 853 -34.99 -9.14 -14.82
C SER A 853 -33.71 -8.58 -14.20
N ILE A 854 -32.57 -9.25 -14.43
CA ILE A 854 -31.26 -8.65 -14.17
C ILE A 854 -31.14 -7.44 -15.09
N SER A 855 -31.27 -6.23 -14.53
CA SER A 855 -30.97 -5.02 -15.30
C SER A 855 -29.52 -5.11 -15.78
N SER A 856 -29.34 -5.13 -17.10
CA SER A 856 -28.06 -5.34 -17.80
C SER A 856 -26.98 -4.30 -17.45
N SER A 857 -27.31 -3.24 -16.69
CA SER A 857 -26.37 -2.20 -16.28
C SER A 857 -25.79 -2.35 -14.86
N ALA A 858 -26.30 -3.27 -14.03
CA ALA A 858 -25.75 -3.45 -12.69
C ALA A 858 -24.52 -4.37 -12.74
N THR A 859 -23.32 -3.79 -12.70
CA THR A 859 -22.07 -4.55 -12.60
C THR A 859 -22.13 -5.49 -11.38
N LEU A 860 -22.22 -6.81 -11.60
CA LEU A 860 -22.32 -7.88 -10.60
C LEU A 860 -21.11 -8.01 -9.64
N ARG A 861 -20.18 -7.04 -9.61
CA ARG A 861 -18.96 -7.11 -8.81
C ARG A 861 -19.22 -6.77 -7.34
N GLY A 862 -19.40 -7.80 -6.53
CA GLY A 862 -19.56 -7.69 -5.07
C GLY A 862 -21.01 -7.48 -4.63
N SER A 863 -21.95 -7.75 -5.52
CA SER A 863 -23.37 -7.50 -5.32
C SER A 863 -24.01 -8.66 -4.55
N ARG A 864 -24.84 -8.32 -3.55
CA ARG A 864 -25.85 -9.22 -2.99
C ARG A 864 -27.04 -9.23 -3.95
N VAL A 865 -27.48 -10.40 -4.38
CA VAL A 865 -28.73 -10.58 -5.14
C VAL A 865 -29.79 -11.10 -4.16
N ILE A 866 -31.01 -10.58 -4.26
CA ILE A 866 -32.13 -11.00 -3.41
C ILE A 866 -33.22 -11.52 -4.33
N LEU A 867 -33.64 -12.77 -4.10
CA LEU A 867 -34.72 -13.43 -4.82
C LEU A 867 -35.86 -13.75 -3.84
N ASN A 868 -37.10 -13.65 -4.30
CA ASN A 868 -38.27 -14.12 -3.56
C ASN A 868 -38.73 -15.43 -4.20
N CYS A 869 -38.34 -16.55 -3.59
CA CYS A 869 -38.63 -17.88 -4.09
C CYS A 869 -39.90 -18.46 -3.46
N ASP A 870 -40.62 -19.29 -4.20
CA ASP A 870 -41.80 -20.03 -3.76
C ASP A 870 -41.36 -21.35 -3.14
N PHE A 871 -41.26 -21.38 -1.81
CA PHE A 871 -40.99 -22.59 -1.05
C PHE A 871 -42.28 -23.37 -0.79
N GLU A 872 -42.15 -24.63 -0.38
CA GLU A 872 -43.29 -25.47 0.04
C GLU A 872 -44.09 -24.84 1.18
N GLU A 873 -43.42 -24.08 2.06
CA GLU A 873 -44.02 -23.36 3.20
C GLU A 873 -44.54 -21.95 2.82
N GLY A 874 -44.35 -21.51 1.57
CA GLY A 874 -44.74 -20.20 1.05
C GLY A 874 -43.58 -19.38 0.48
N ALA A 875 -43.86 -18.15 0.05
CA ALA A 875 -42.84 -17.26 -0.50
C ALA A 875 -41.79 -16.86 0.57
N GLY A 876 -40.51 -16.98 0.24
CA GLY A 876 -39.38 -16.69 1.13
C GLY A 876 -38.24 -15.96 0.42
N GLU A 877 -37.48 -15.16 1.18
CA GLU A 877 -36.32 -14.43 0.66
C GLU A 877 -35.08 -15.33 0.63
N VAL A 878 -34.41 -15.40 -0.53
CA VAL A 878 -33.10 -16.02 -0.72
C VAL A 878 -32.08 -14.94 -1.07
N GLN A 879 -30.99 -14.86 -0.30
CA GLN A 879 -29.90 -13.91 -0.56
C GLN A 879 -28.70 -14.64 -1.16
N ILE A 880 -28.25 -14.19 -2.33
CA ILE A 880 -27.08 -14.75 -3.01
C ILE A 880 -25.92 -13.78 -2.87
N HIS A 881 -24.84 -14.25 -2.26
CA HIS A 881 -23.60 -13.51 -2.09
C HIS A 881 -22.57 -14.02 -3.09
N LEU A 882 -22.32 -13.21 -4.11
CA LEU A 882 -21.36 -13.51 -5.16
C LEU A 882 -19.94 -13.37 -4.64
N ALA A 883 -19.11 -14.41 -4.79
CA ALA A 883 -17.70 -14.35 -4.43
C ALA A 883 -16.83 -14.14 -5.67
N ARG A 884 -15.74 -13.38 -5.52
CA ARG A 884 -14.70 -13.33 -6.55
C ARG A 884 -14.05 -14.71 -6.69
N PRO A 885 -13.52 -15.08 -7.87
CA PRO A 885 -12.77 -16.30 -7.99
C PRO A 885 -11.58 -16.24 -7.03
N LYS A 886 -11.14 -17.40 -6.54
CA LYS A 886 -10.07 -17.50 -5.54
C LYS A 886 -8.73 -17.02 -6.12
N THR A 887 -7.94 -16.28 -5.34
CA THR A 887 -6.63 -15.76 -5.78
C THR A 887 -5.54 -16.84 -5.76
N CYS A 888 -4.48 -16.68 -6.55
CA CYS A 888 -3.36 -17.64 -6.60
C CYS A 888 -2.74 -17.87 -5.22
N SER A 889 -2.51 -16.81 -4.44
CA SER A 889 -1.99 -16.90 -3.07
C SER A 889 -2.89 -17.77 -2.16
N ARG A 890 -4.22 -17.62 -2.27
CA ARG A 890 -5.18 -18.41 -1.48
C ARG A 890 -5.28 -19.86 -1.96
N MET A 891 -5.07 -20.11 -3.26
CA MET A 891 -4.93 -21.47 -3.79
C MET A 891 -3.66 -22.13 -3.27
N ALA A 892 -2.52 -21.44 -3.31
CA ALA A 892 -1.24 -21.92 -2.78
C ALA A 892 -1.31 -22.23 -1.27
N GLU A 893 -1.98 -21.38 -0.48
CA GLU A 893 -2.22 -21.62 0.95
C GLU A 893 -3.02 -22.92 1.16
N LYS A 894 -4.07 -23.12 0.34
CA LYS A 894 -4.94 -24.30 0.42
C LYS A 894 -4.23 -25.60 0.02
N LEU A 895 -3.18 -25.54 -0.81
CA LEU A 895 -2.37 -26.73 -1.12
C LEU A 895 -1.78 -27.40 0.12
N ARG A 896 -1.52 -26.62 1.19
CA ARG A 896 -0.98 -27.16 2.44
C ARG A 896 -1.93 -28.14 3.12
N GLU A 897 -3.24 -27.98 2.96
CA GLU A 897 -4.26 -28.92 3.47
C GLU A 897 -4.19 -30.29 2.77
N TYR A 898 -3.70 -30.29 1.52
CA TYR A 898 -3.52 -31.46 0.68
C TYR A 898 -2.05 -31.90 0.61
N ALA A 899 -1.13 -31.28 1.35
CA ALA A 899 0.26 -31.73 1.36
C ALA A 899 0.40 -33.03 2.19
N PRO A 900 1.38 -33.90 1.89
CA PRO A 900 1.67 -35.03 2.76
C PRO A 900 1.95 -34.56 4.21
N PRO A 901 1.61 -35.35 5.24
CA PRO A 901 1.29 -36.77 5.19
C PRO A 901 -0.19 -37.10 4.90
N ASN A 902 -1.01 -36.15 4.44
CA ASN A 902 -2.40 -36.43 4.10
C ASN A 902 -2.50 -37.61 3.10
N ARG A 903 -3.22 -38.67 3.49
CA ARG A 903 -3.29 -39.92 2.72
C ARG A 903 -4.01 -39.76 1.39
N LYS A 904 -4.90 -38.75 1.28
CA LYS A 904 -5.70 -38.45 0.07
C LYS A 904 -4.96 -37.56 -0.94
N SER A 905 -3.69 -37.26 -0.68
CA SER A 905 -2.90 -36.35 -1.50
C SER A 905 -2.42 -37.02 -2.78
N ARG A 906 -3.04 -36.67 -3.91
CA ARG A 906 -2.58 -37.03 -5.25
C ARG A 906 -2.18 -35.77 -6.03
N TRP A 907 -0.98 -35.79 -6.59
CA TRP A 907 -0.44 -34.71 -7.42
C TRP A 907 -1.15 -34.63 -8.79
N PRO A 908 -1.40 -33.41 -9.33
CA PRO A 908 -1.14 -32.12 -8.71
C PRO A 908 -2.12 -31.86 -7.56
N LEU A 909 -1.61 -31.31 -6.47
CA LEU A 909 -2.40 -30.98 -5.28
C LEU A 909 -3.47 -29.92 -5.59
N THR A 910 -3.17 -29.03 -6.54
CA THR A 910 -4.06 -27.97 -7.03
C THR A 910 -5.36 -28.54 -7.57
N ALA A 911 -5.35 -29.76 -8.11
CA ALA A 911 -6.58 -30.39 -8.60
C ALA A 911 -7.59 -30.72 -7.50
N ASN A 912 -7.17 -30.77 -6.23
CA ASN A 912 -8.07 -30.97 -5.09
C ASN A 912 -8.77 -29.67 -4.62
N ILE A 913 -8.46 -28.52 -5.24
CA ILE A 913 -9.12 -27.25 -4.92
C ILE A 913 -10.49 -27.21 -5.62
N LEU A 914 -11.58 -27.45 -4.87
CA LEU A 914 -12.95 -27.53 -5.39
C LEU A 914 -13.75 -26.23 -5.35
N ASP A 915 -13.15 -25.14 -4.86
CA ASP A 915 -13.77 -23.82 -4.74
C ASP A 915 -12.98 -22.69 -5.44
N PRO A 916 -12.49 -22.89 -6.69
CA PRO A 916 -11.86 -21.82 -7.45
C PRO A 916 -12.87 -20.75 -7.88
N VAL A 917 -14.12 -21.16 -8.20
CA VAL A 917 -15.32 -20.32 -8.30
C VAL A 917 -16.29 -20.74 -7.19
N ARG A 918 -16.97 -19.77 -6.59
CA ARG A 918 -17.88 -20.02 -5.47
C ARG A 918 -18.89 -18.90 -5.26
N LEU A 919 -19.94 -19.20 -4.50
CA LEU A 919 -20.89 -18.24 -3.95
C LEU A 919 -21.58 -18.81 -2.70
N SER A 920 -22.31 -17.97 -1.99
CA SER A 920 -23.14 -18.40 -0.85
C SER A 920 -24.61 -18.10 -1.15
N VAL A 921 -25.48 -19.07 -0.95
CA VAL A 921 -26.95 -18.95 -0.97
C VAL A 921 -27.43 -18.98 0.47
N VAL A 922 -28.05 -17.90 0.91
CA VAL A 922 -28.42 -17.66 2.29
C VAL A 922 -29.93 -17.68 2.41
N CYS A 923 -30.42 -18.58 3.26
CA CYS A 923 -31.82 -18.90 3.46
C CYS A 923 -32.23 -18.64 4.92
N HIS A 924 -33.53 -18.69 5.21
CA HIS A 924 -34.08 -18.55 6.54
C HIS A 924 -34.63 -19.91 7.04
N GLY A 925 -33.85 -20.62 7.87
CA GLY A 925 -34.23 -21.93 8.40
C GLY A 925 -33.82 -23.13 7.55
N THR A 926 -34.00 -24.33 8.10
CA THR A 926 -33.55 -25.60 7.52
C THR A 926 -34.44 -26.07 6.35
N SER A 927 -35.73 -25.78 6.36
CA SER A 927 -36.68 -26.13 5.28
C SER A 927 -36.23 -25.53 3.95
N GLN A 928 -35.90 -24.24 3.95
CA GLN A 928 -35.42 -23.53 2.77
C GLN A 928 -34.06 -24.05 2.28
N ILE A 929 -33.14 -24.37 3.20
CA ILE A 929 -31.82 -24.95 2.85
C ILE A 929 -32.00 -26.28 2.12
N VAL A 930 -32.86 -27.16 2.64
CA VAL A 930 -33.18 -28.45 2.03
C VAL A 930 -33.79 -28.26 0.65
N GLN A 931 -34.76 -27.36 0.52
CA GLN A 931 -35.46 -27.16 -0.74
C GLN A 931 -34.55 -26.55 -1.82
N VAL A 932 -33.69 -25.58 -1.46
CA VAL A 932 -32.66 -25.06 -2.37
C VAL A 932 -31.72 -26.18 -2.84
N ALA A 933 -31.28 -27.07 -1.93
CA ALA A 933 -30.43 -28.18 -2.32
C ALA A 933 -31.12 -29.14 -3.30
N ARG A 934 -32.41 -29.44 -3.07
CA ARG A 934 -33.22 -30.24 -4.00
C ARG A 934 -33.33 -29.59 -5.38
N TRP A 935 -33.55 -28.28 -5.46
CA TRP A 935 -33.61 -27.57 -6.74
C TRP A 935 -32.33 -27.76 -7.58
N PHE A 936 -31.15 -27.73 -6.96
CA PHE A 936 -29.90 -28.02 -7.68
C PHE A 936 -29.76 -29.48 -8.12
N MET A 937 -30.28 -30.43 -7.35
CA MET A 937 -30.28 -31.86 -7.71
C MET A 937 -31.30 -32.18 -8.82
N GLU A 938 -32.47 -31.53 -8.80
CA GLU A 938 -33.53 -31.72 -9.79
C GLU A 938 -33.20 -31.09 -11.15
N GLN A 939 -32.39 -30.03 -11.17
CA GLN A 939 -31.98 -29.33 -12.39
C GLN A 939 -30.61 -29.81 -12.92
N GLU A 940 -30.17 -31.03 -12.60
CA GLU A 940 -28.87 -31.55 -13.06
C GLU A 940 -28.73 -31.52 -14.59
N GLY A 941 -27.67 -30.88 -15.07
CA GLY A 941 -27.37 -30.70 -16.49
C GLY A 941 -28.06 -29.48 -17.13
N ARG A 942 -29.07 -28.90 -16.47
CA ARG A 942 -29.69 -27.65 -16.93
C ARG A 942 -28.77 -26.48 -16.58
N PHE A 943 -28.64 -25.52 -17.50
CA PHE A 943 -27.72 -24.39 -17.39
C PHE A 943 -26.23 -24.79 -17.18
N GLY A 944 -25.88 -26.03 -17.54
CA GLY A 944 -24.52 -26.55 -17.41
C GLY A 944 -24.08 -26.87 -15.98
N VAL A 945 -24.98 -26.86 -14.98
CA VAL A 945 -24.65 -27.17 -13.57
C VAL A 945 -25.04 -28.62 -13.26
N ARG A 946 -24.11 -29.41 -12.72
CA ARG A 946 -24.38 -30.78 -12.24
C ARG A 946 -23.79 -30.97 -10.85
N VAL A 947 -24.60 -31.40 -9.87
CA VAL A 947 -24.14 -31.68 -8.52
C VAL A 947 -23.30 -32.96 -8.53
N ARG A 948 -22.06 -32.88 -8.05
CA ARG A 948 -21.12 -34.01 -8.02
C ARG A 948 -20.89 -34.56 -6.63
N ARG A 949 -20.96 -33.67 -5.64
CA ARG A 949 -20.77 -34.02 -4.23
C ARG A 949 -21.52 -33.04 -3.36
N VAL A 950 -22.26 -33.58 -2.40
CA VAL A 950 -22.77 -32.83 -1.25
C VAL A 950 -21.79 -33.03 -0.09
N LYS A 951 -21.46 -31.96 0.63
CA LYS A 951 -20.76 -32.04 1.91
C LYS A 951 -21.61 -31.36 2.97
N ASN A 952 -22.12 -32.16 3.90
CA ASN A 952 -23.06 -31.69 4.91
C ASN A 952 -22.37 -31.46 6.26
N ARG A 953 -22.01 -30.21 6.57
CA ARG A 953 -21.34 -29.91 7.84
C ARG A 953 -22.29 -29.85 9.03
N PHE A 954 -23.60 -29.87 8.84
CA PHE A 954 -24.54 -29.96 9.96
C PHE A 954 -24.38 -31.28 10.71
N ARG A 955 -23.94 -32.36 10.05
CA ARG A 955 -23.66 -33.67 10.67
C ARG A 955 -22.32 -33.79 11.40
N GLU A 956 -21.34 -32.96 11.07
CA GLU A 956 -19.99 -33.10 11.63
C GLU A 956 -20.07 -32.79 13.15
N GLU A 957 -19.89 -33.82 14.00
CA GLU A 957 -19.94 -33.72 15.47
C GLU A 957 -18.94 -32.66 15.97
N GLU A 958 -17.80 -32.52 15.28
CA GLU A 958 -16.80 -31.49 15.52
C GLU A 958 -16.50 -30.71 14.24
N VAL A 959 -17.10 -29.52 14.11
CA VAL A 959 -16.53 -28.49 13.24
C VAL A 959 -15.74 -27.56 14.12
N GLU A 960 -14.44 -27.41 13.84
CA GLU A 960 -13.38 -26.75 14.64
C GLU A 960 -13.77 -25.36 15.20
N HIS A 961 -14.84 -24.73 14.71
CA HIS A 961 -15.29 -23.41 15.15
C HIS A 961 -16.82 -23.23 15.17
N GLY A 962 -17.61 -24.28 15.37
CA GLY A 962 -19.07 -24.17 15.51
C GLY A 962 -19.82 -23.91 14.18
N TYR A 963 -19.17 -23.33 13.17
CA TYR A 963 -19.78 -22.97 11.89
C TYR A 963 -20.27 -24.18 11.07
N ARG A 964 -21.57 -24.20 10.73
CA ARG A 964 -22.20 -25.23 9.91
C ARG A 964 -22.73 -24.66 8.59
N ASP A 965 -22.53 -25.39 7.51
CA ASP A 965 -23.06 -25.11 6.17
C ASP A 965 -23.35 -26.40 5.39
N LEU A 966 -24.18 -26.29 4.35
CA LEU A 966 -24.35 -27.33 3.35
C LEU A 966 -23.60 -26.92 2.09
N LYS A 967 -22.64 -27.73 1.65
CA LYS A 967 -21.83 -27.43 0.47
C LYS A 967 -22.22 -28.33 -0.69
N LEU A 968 -22.54 -27.73 -1.82
CA LEU A 968 -22.76 -28.43 -3.08
C LEU A 968 -21.55 -28.16 -3.97
N TYR A 969 -20.77 -29.21 -4.26
CA TYR A 969 -19.73 -29.16 -5.27
C TYR A 969 -20.35 -29.54 -6.60
N VAL A 970 -20.28 -28.63 -7.55
CA VAL A 970 -20.92 -28.78 -8.87
C VAL A 970 -19.87 -28.75 -9.97
N SER A 971 -19.99 -29.63 -10.96
CA SER A 971 -19.29 -29.44 -12.23
C SER A 971 -20.11 -28.47 -13.07
N TYR A 972 -19.52 -27.34 -13.43
CA TYR A 972 -20.12 -26.34 -14.30
C TYR A 972 -19.46 -26.37 -15.67
N CYS A 973 -20.25 -26.57 -16.73
CA CYS A 973 -19.82 -26.48 -18.12
C CYS A 973 -20.47 -25.25 -18.78
N SER A 974 -19.66 -24.36 -19.34
CA SER A 974 -20.15 -23.23 -20.13
C SER A 974 -20.63 -23.64 -21.52
N GLU A 975 -21.28 -22.72 -22.22
CA GLU A 975 -21.70 -22.91 -23.63
C GLU A 975 -20.53 -23.18 -24.58
N GLU A 976 -19.30 -22.78 -24.21
CA GLU A 976 -18.08 -23.01 -24.99
C GLU A 976 -17.40 -24.36 -24.66
N ASP A 977 -18.09 -25.28 -23.98
CA ASP A 977 -17.58 -26.58 -23.51
C ASP A 977 -16.36 -26.46 -22.58
N VAL A 978 -16.28 -25.33 -21.88
CA VAL A 978 -15.24 -25.07 -20.88
C VAL A 978 -15.81 -25.34 -19.50
N SER A 979 -15.16 -26.26 -18.76
CA SER A 979 -15.64 -26.77 -17.48
C SER A 979 -14.75 -26.39 -16.28
N ILE A 980 -15.37 -26.35 -15.10
CA ILE A 980 -14.72 -26.18 -13.79
C ILE A 980 -15.58 -26.78 -12.67
N ILE A 981 -14.96 -27.23 -11.58
CA ILE A 981 -15.70 -27.50 -10.35
C ILE A 981 -15.85 -26.22 -9.54
N GLY A 982 -17.08 -25.89 -9.15
CA GLY A 982 -17.42 -24.77 -8.27
C GLY A 982 -18.04 -25.22 -6.94
N GLU A 983 -18.02 -24.33 -5.95
CA GLU A 983 -18.63 -24.54 -4.63
C GLU A 983 -19.84 -23.62 -4.43
N ILE A 984 -21.01 -24.18 -4.16
CA ILE A 984 -22.22 -23.46 -3.72
C ILE A 984 -22.41 -23.76 -2.24
N GLN A 985 -22.32 -22.73 -1.39
CA GLN A 985 -22.56 -22.87 0.04
C GLN A 985 -23.99 -22.46 0.38
N VAL A 986 -24.83 -23.36 0.83
CA VAL A 986 -26.20 -23.08 1.29
C VAL A 986 -26.21 -22.96 2.81
N GLN A 987 -26.68 -21.83 3.33
CA GLN A 987 -26.49 -21.43 4.73
C GLN A 987 -27.73 -20.77 5.33
N ASP A 988 -27.88 -20.87 6.65
CA ASP A 988 -28.85 -20.05 7.40
C ASP A 988 -28.36 -18.61 7.52
N ALA A 989 -29.28 -17.64 7.47
CA ALA A 989 -28.98 -16.22 7.53
C ALA A 989 -28.22 -15.77 8.78
N LEU A 990 -28.51 -16.35 9.94
CA LEU A 990 -27.81 -16.00 11.18
C LEU A 990 -26.42 -16.65 11.23
N LEU A 991 -26.30 -17.91 10.80
CA LEU A 991 -24.99 -18.58 10.68
C LEU A 991 -24.07 -17.87 9.68
N TYR A 992 -24.59 -17.44 8.52
CA TYR A 992 -23.82 -16.70 7.52
C TYR A 992 -23.29 -15.37 8.07
N ARG A 993 -24.08 -14.64 8.88
CA ARG A 993 -23.63 -13.38 9.51
C ARG A 993 -22.41 -13.61 10.41
N GLN A 994 -22.44 -14.66 11.23
CA GLN A 994 -21.31 -15.02 12.10
C GLN A 994 -20.10 -15.51 11.29
N TYR A 995 -20.34 -16.31 10.25
CA TYR A 995 -19.30 -16.75 9.33
C TYR A 995 -18.52 -15.61 8.69
N VAL A 996 -19.21 -14.58 8.17
CA VAL A 996 -18.56 -13.44 7.53
C VAL A 996 -17.62 -12.73 8.50
N GLN A 997 -18.00 -12.64 9.77
CA GLN A 997 -17.15 -12.05 10.79
C GLN A 997 -15.99 -12.94 11.17
N MET A 998 -16.23 -14.23 11.45
CA MET A 998 -15.16 -15.18 11.71
C MET A 998 -14.15 -15.18 10.58
N HIS A 999 -14.59 -15.13 9.32
CA HIS A 999 -13.69 -15.07 8.17
C HIS A 999 -12.79 -13.83 8.16
N ARG A 1000 -13.26 -12.69 8.69
CA ARG A 1000 -12.43 -11.48 8.87
C ARG A 1000 -11.39 -11.67 9.98
N LEU A 1001 -11.80 -12.27 11.10
CA LEU A 1001 -10.90 -12.57 12.23
C LEU A 1001 -9.85 -13.62 11.87
N TYR A 1002 -10.23 -14.61 11.07
CA TYR A 1002 -9.32 -15.63 10.54
C TYR A 1002 -8.13 -15.07 9.78
N LYS A 1003 -8.33 -13.97 9.04
CA LYS A 1003 -7.24 -13.30 8.33
C LYS A 1003 -6.21 -12.73 9.31
N ILE A 1004 -6.66 -12.21 10.45
CA ILE A 1004 -5.78 -11.72 11.52
C ILE A 1004 -5.09 -12.92 12.17
N LYS A 1005 -5.84 -13.95 12.58
CA LYS A 1005 -5.31 -15.18 13.22
C LYS A 1005 -4.18 -15.84 12.40
N ARG A 1006 -4.36 -15.96 11.08
CA ARG A 1006 -3.43 -16.62 10.16
C ARG A 1006 -2.26 -15.75 9.74
N ALA A 1007 -2.38 -14.43 9.85
CA ALA A 1007 -1.29 -13.55 9.49
C ALA A 1007 -0.14 -13.72 10.48
N GLN A 1008 1.09 -13.74 9.94
CA GLN A 1008 2.31 -13.85 10.75
C GLN A 1008 2.73 -12.48 11.32
N SER A 1009 2.29 -11.40 10.68
CA SER A 1009 2.53 -10.02 11.08
C SER A 1009 1.39 -9.15 10.59
N MET A 1010 1.28 -7.93 11.15
CA MET A 1010 0.31 -6.95 10.67
C MET A 1010 0.56 -6.56 9.20
N HIS A 1011 1.83 -6.45 8.80
CA HIS A 1011 2.22 -6.21 7.41
C HIS A 1011 1.65 -7.30 6.49
N PHE A 1012 1.82 -8.57 6.84
CA PHE A 1012 1.26 -9.68 6.08
C PHE A 1012 -0.27 -9.62 6.02
N TYR A 1013 -0.95 -9.24 7.12
CA TYR A 1013 -2.41 -9.04 7.13
C TYR A 1013 -2.86 -7.93 6.15
N LEU A 1014 -2.17 -6.78 6.15
CA LEU A 1014 -2.48 -5.66 5.27
C LEU A 1014 -2.26 -6.03 3.80
N HIS A 1015 -1.12 -6.66 3.49
CA HIS A 1015 -0.78 -7.07 2.12
C HIS A 1015 -1.63 -8.25 1.64
N GLN A 1016 -2.18 -9.11 2.49
CA GLN A 1016 -3.13 -10.14 2.04
C GLN A 1016 -4.50 -9.60 1.63
N THR A 1017 -4.83 -8.36 2.00
CA THR A 1017 -6.19 -7.82 1.86
C THR A 1017 -6.32 -6.72 0.83
N SER A 1018 -5.22 -6.25 0.23
CA SER A 1018 -5.20 -5.35 -0.93
C SER A 1018 -5.42 -6.08 -2.26
N TRP A 1019 -5.32 -7.41 -2.27
CA TRP A 1019 -5.62 -8.31 -3.39
C TRP A 1019 -6.97 -9.01 -3.22
#